data_AF-A0A8B8KN85-F1
#
_entry.id   AF-A0A8B8KN85-F1
#
_cell.length_a   1.000
_cell.length_b   1.000
_cell.length_c   1.000
_cell.angle_alpha   90.00
_cell.angle_beta   90.00
_cell.angle_gamma   90.00
#
_symmetry.space_group_name_H-M   'P 1'
#
loop_
_entity.id
_entity.type
_entity.pdbx_description
1 polymer ?
#
loop_
_entity_poly.entity_id
_entity_poly.type
_entity_poly.pdbx_seq_one_letter_code
_entity_poly.pdbx_strand_id
1 'polypeptide(L)'
;MGKSVRELGVEDLVKAGLTASEANDLYGVVREILSLSASQPSDIWRQLVSRRVLKPSYPHPLHQLLYYSVYHSAFHSHHADALPPLYWFPSLEQSKRTNLGRLMETHAPKLLGASYKDPITSYSLFHSFSVQHPQLYWSLILNELSLSFVQPPNCILDTSDPSKRGGTWLPGSVLNIADCCLQPSSHPYRPDHSVAIVWRDERFDHSEVNRITLQQLRHQVMLVANAIDATFSKGDPIAIDMQMTVNAVIIYLAIVLAGCVVVSIADSFAPKEIATRLRVSKAKGIFTQDFISRGGRKFPLYSRVIEAAACKVIVLPVIGDDVGVQLREQDLSWKGFLSSAVSKTKNTRSDHYSPIYQSVDSVTNILFSSGTTGDPKAIPWTQLAPIRSAADGWAAIDVQAGDVYCWPTNLGWVIGPTVLYHCFLTGATLALYHGSPQGRDFGKFVQDAGVTILGTVPSLVKAWKSTQCMEGLDWTKIKSFCSSGETSNVDDDLWLSSKAYYNPIVELCGGTELASSYIAGSPLQPQAFGTFSTASMTTGFLIFDENGVPYPEDVACVGEVGLFPLSLGASDRLLNADHEEVYFKGMPIYKGKQVLRRHGDIIKRTVGGYIIVQGRADDTMNLGGIKTSSVEIERVCDRADECILETAAVSVGTANRGPEQLVVFVVLKEGYNSNAETLKLKFTKAIQSNLNPLFKVSLVKIVAEFPRTSSNKILRRVMRDQMKRELSVQSRL
;
A
#
# COMPACT_ATOMS: atom_id res chain seq x y z
N MET A 1 1.86 31.54 -9.48
CA MET A 1 2.17 30.55 -10.53
C MET A 1 2.01 31.26 -11.87
N GLY A 2 3.02 31.29 -12.75
CA GLY A 2 2.85 31.99 -14.04
C GLY A 2 4.11 32.39 -14.80
N LYS A 3 5.28 31.83 -14.50
CA LYS A 3 6.49 31.97 -15.33
C LYS A 3 6.91 30.61 -15.83
N SER A 4 7.28 30.52 -17.09
CA SER A 4 8.02 29.38 -17.63
C SER A 4 9.44 29.35 -17.06
N VAL A 5 10.09 28.18 -17.08
CA VAL A 5 11.47 28.04 -16.60
C VAL A 5 12.45 28.99 -17.31
N ARG A 6 12.13 29.39 -18.55
CA ARG A 6 12.94 30.33 -19.33
C ARG A 6 12.82 31.78 -18.83
N GLU A 7 11.73 32.13 -18.16
CA GLU A 7 11.46 33.48 -17.63
C GLU A 7 11.89 33.65 -16.17
N LEU A 8 12.30 32.57 -15.49
CA LEU A 8 12.81 32.65 -14.11
C LEU A 8 14.13 33.41 -14.06
N GLY A 9 14.26 34.36 -13.12
CA GLY A 9 15.52 35.04 -12.80
C GLY A 9 16.09 34.62 -11.43
N VAL A 10 17.31 35.09 -11.12
CA VAL A 10 17.97 34.85 -9.82
C VAL A 10 17.08 35.30 -8.64
N GLU A 11 16.40 36.44 -8.78
CA GLU A 11 15.47 36.94 -7.75
C GLU A 11 14.32 35.99 -7.44
N ASP A 12 13.82 35.25 -8.44
CA ASP A 12 12.75 34.28 -8.23
C ASP A 12 13.26 33.09 -7.37
N LEU A 13 14.52 32.69 -7.58
CA LEU A 13 15.17 31.62 -6.80
C LEU A 13 15.47 32.07 -5.36
N VAL A 14 15.88 33.32 -5.16
CA VAL A 14 16.06 33.91 -3.82
C VAL A 14 14.72 33.99 -3.08
N LYS A 15 13.65 34.43 -3.76
CA LYS A 15 12.28 34.43 -3.21
C LYS A 15 11.80 33.03 -2.83
N ALA A 16 12.29 32.00 -3.53
CA ALA A 16 11.99 30.60 -3.22
C ALA A 16 12.84 30.02 -2.07
N GLY A 17 13.72 30.83 -1.45
CA GLY A 17 14.40 30.51 -0.20
C GLY A 17 15.89 30.18 -0.34
N LEU A 18 16.52 30.41 -1.49
CA LEU A 18 17.98 30.29 -1.64
C LEU A 18 18.72 31.55 -1.20
N THR A 19 19.97 31.38 -0.77
CA THR A 19 20.90 32.52 -0.64
C THR A 19 21.24 33.08 -2.02
N ALA A 20 21.69 34.35 -2.09
CA ALA A 20 22.05 34.98 -3.36
C ALA A 20 23.17 34.21 -4.10
N SER A 21 24.13 33.62 -3.38
CA SER A 21 25.19 32.82 -3.99
C SER A 21 24.62 31.55 -4.60
N GLU A 22 23.86 30.76 -3.82
CA GLU A 22 23.25 29.52 -4.31
C GLU A 22 22.29 29.76 -5.47
N ALA A 23 21.54 30.88 -5.43
CA ALA A 23 20.63 31.26 -6.49
C ALA A 23 21.38 31.57 -7.80
N ASN A 24 22.53 32.26 -7.75
CA ASN A 24 23.35 32.51 -8.94
C ASN A 24 23.92 31.21 -9.53
N ASP A 25 24.44 30.33 -8.67
CA ASP A 25 24.99 29.04 -9.08
C ASP A 25 23.91 28.17 -9.74
N LEU A 26 22.76 28.02 -9.08
CA LEU A 26 21.63 27.25 -9.59
C LEU A 26 21.10 27.86 -10.89
N TYR A 27 20.98 29.18 -10.98
CA TYR A 27 20.55 29.86 -12.18
C TYR A 27 21.48 29.58 -13.35
N GLY A 28 22.80 29.65 -13.15
CA GLY A 28 23.80 29.34 -14.17
C GLY A 28 23.63 27.93 -14.74
N VAL A 29 23.48 26.93 -13.85
CA VAL A 29 23.26 25.52 -14.24
C VAL A 29 21.93 25.35 -14.98
N VAL A 30 20.85 25.99 -14.52
CA VAL A 30 19.55 25.95 -15.21
C VAL A 30 19.66 26.54 -16.62
N ARG A 31 20.40 27.64 -16.81
CA ARG A 31 20.61 28.26 -18.14
C ARG A 31 21.42 27.37 -19.07
N GLU A 32 22.45 26.71 -18.56
CA GLU A 32 23.22 25.70 -19.30
C GLU A 32 22.33 24.53 -19.74
N ILE A 33 21.50 24.00 -18.85
CA ILE A 33 20.59 22.90 -19.20
C ILE A 33 19.60 23.35 -20.29
N LEU A 34 19.07 24.57 -20.22
CA LEU A 34 18.13 25.12 -21.20
C LEU A 34 18.75 25.38 -22.57
N SER A 35 20.08 25.53 -22.67
CA SER A 35 20.78 25.67 -23.94
C SER A 35 21.13 24.32 -24.59
N LEU A 36 21.31 23.27 -23.78
CA LEU A 36 21.66 21.92 -24.23
C LEU A 36 20.45 21.01 -24.51
N SER A 37 19.32 21.24 -23.82
CA SER A 37 18.17 20.34 -23.88
C SER A 37 17.24 20.68 -25.05
N ALA A 38 16.58 19.65 -25.60
CA ALA A 38 15.47 19.82 -26.54
C ALA A 38 14.35 20.68 -25.91
N SER A 39 13.46 21.22 -26.75
CA SER A 39 12.37 22.10 -26.29
C SER A 39 11.31 21.42 -25.42
N GLN A 40 11.41 20.10 -25.18
CA GLN A 40 10.42 19.32 -24.43
C GLN A 40 10.64 19.46 -22.91
N PRO A 41 9.59 19.76 -22.12
CA PRO A 41 9.68 19.89 -20.66
C PRO A 41 10.30 18.68 -19.95
N SER A 42 10.01 17.46 -20.41
CA SER A 42 10.52 16.22 -19.82
C SER A 42 12.03 16.09 -19.92
N ASP A 43 12.64 16.58 -21.00
CA ASP A 43 14.09 16.51 -21.19
C ASP A 43 14.81 17.50 -20.28
N ILE A 44 14.25 18.69 -20.12
CA ILE A 44 14.74 19.69 -19.16
C ILE A 44 14.68 19.13 -17.73
N TRP A 45 13.54 18.57 -17.32
CA TRP A 45 13.40 17.98 -15.99
C TRP A 45 14.35 16.80 -15.78
N ARG A 46 14.48 15.92 -16.78
CA ARG A 46 15.43 14.78 -16.75
C ARG A 46 16.84 15.25 -16.47
N GLN A 47 17.32 16.30 -17.15
CA GLN A 47 18.66 16.86 -16.93
C GLN A 47 18.84 17.44 -15.53
N LEU A 48 17.83 18.15 -15.01
CA LEU A 48 17.86 18.71 -13.65
C LEU A 48 18.03 17.60 -12.59
N VAL A 49 17.28 16.51 -12.73
CA VAL A 49 17.30 15.38 -11.80
C VAL A 49 18.57 14.53 -11.98
N SER A 50 18.95 14.19 -13.22
CA SER A 50 20.11 13.32 -13.47
C SER A 50 21.44 13.93 -13.04
N ARG A 51 21.55 15.27 -13.12
CA ARG A 51 22.71 16.02 -12.64
C ARG A 51 22.64 16.33 -11.14
N ARG A 52 21.59 15.89 -10.43
CA ARG A 52 21.32 16.17 -9.00
C ARG A 52 21.43 17.66 -8.65
N VAL A 53 20.96 18.51 -9.55
CA VAL A 53 21.01 19.98 -9.41
C VAL A 53 20.21 20.42 -8.18
N LEU A 54 19.06 19.78 -7.96
CA LEU A 54 18.16 20.07 -6.86
C LEU A 54 18.45 19.15 -5.68
N LYS A 55 19.02 19.74 -4.61
CA LYS A 55 19.45 19.04 -3.40
C LYS A 55 18.28 18.82 -2.43
N PRO A 56 18.25 17.71 -1.67
CA PRO A 56 17.26 17.46 -0.62
C PRO A 56 17.19 18.53 0.47
N SER A 57 18.30 19.25 0.68
CA SER A 57 18.41 20.33 1.66
C SER A 57 17.75 21.64 1.20
N TYR A 58 17.40 21.76 -0.08
CA TYR A 58 16.75 22.97 -0.58
C TYR A 58 15.29 23.08 -0.11
N PRO A 59 14.77 24.31 0.06
CA PRO A 59 13.42 24.54 0.55
C PRO A 59 12.36 24.09 -0.48
N HIS A 60 11.27 23.46 -0.01
CA HIS A 60 10.19 22.96 -0.88
C HIS A 60 9.64 23.98 -1.90
N PRO A 61 9.46 25.28 -1.55
CA PRO A 61 9.05 26.30 -2.53
C PRO A 61 9.95 26.38 -3.77
N LEU A 62 11.25 26.10 -3.67
CA LEU A 62 12.16 26.04 -4.82
C LEU A 62 11.86 24.84 -5.72
N HIS A 63 11.64 23.67 -5.13
CA HIS A 63 11.26 22.44 -5.85
C HIS A 63 9.95 22.66 -6.61
N GLN A 64 8.95 23.27 -5.95
CA GLN A 64 7.69 23.66 -6.58
C GLN A 64 7.92 24.64 -7.74
N LEU A 65 8.66 25.72 -7.49
CA LEU A 65 8.91 26.75 -8.50
C LEU A 65 9.47 26.14 -9.78
N LEU A 66 10.52 25.33 -9.69
CA LEU A 66 11.15 24.75 -10.87
C LEU A 66 10.26 23.70 -11.54
N TYR A 67 9.62 22.81 -10.78
CA TYR A 67 8.75 21.78 -11.36
C TYR A 67 7.59 22.40 -12.15
N TYR A 68 6.85 23.33 -11.55
CA TYR A 68 5.74 24.00 -12.22
C TYR A 68 6.20 24.93 -13.36
N SER A 69 7.39 25.51 -13.28
CA SER A 69 7.92 26.37 -14.35
C SER A 69 8.42 25.55 -15.55
N VAL A 70 8.97 24.36 -15.33
CA VAL A 70 9.37 23.44 -16.41
C VAL A 70 8.13 22.91 -17.13
N TYR A 71 7.12 22.50 -16.36
CA TYR A 71 5.85 21.97 -16.88
C TYR A 71 4.77 23.03 -17.06
N HIS A 72 5.16 24.31 -17.18
CA HIS A 72 4.24 25.45 -17.24
C HIS A 72 3.12 25.26 -18.27
N SER A 73 3.46 24.82 -19.49
CA SER A 73 2.49 24.55 -20.55
C SER A 73 1.50 23.45 -20.17
N ALA A 74 1.96 22.34 -19.59
CA ALA A 74 1.12 21.21 -19.21
C ALA A 74 0.09 21.57 -18.12
N PHE A 75 0.45 22.47 -17.21
CA PHE A 75 -0.47 22.94 -16.16
C PHE A 75 -1.42 24.06 -16.61
N HIS A 76 -1.10 24.77 -17.70
CA HIS A 76 -1.95 25.83 -18.26
C HIS A 76 -2.79 25.39 -19.46
N SER A 77 -2.44 24.29 -20.13
CA SER A 77 -3.26 23.70 -21.17
C SER A 77 -4.39 22.87 -20.54
N HIS A 78 -5.65 23.27 -20.73
CA HIS A 78 -6.83 22.50 -20.31
C HIS A 78 -7.05 21.19 -21.10
N HIS A 79 -6.02 20.68 -21.78
CA HIS A 79 -6.14 19.48 -22.61
C HIS A 79 -6.11 18.23 -21.71
N ALA A 80 -7.27 17.59 -21.57
CA ALA A 80 -7.43 16.31 -20.89
C ALA A 80 -6.59 15.15 -21.51
N ASP A 81 -5.96 15.42 -22.66
CA ASP A 81 -5.26 14.48 -23.54
C ASP A 81 -3.72 14.62 -23.50
N ALA A 82 -3.16 15.43 -22.58
CA ALA A 82 -1.71 15.54 -22.44
C ALA A 82 -1.12 14.41 -21.58
N LEU A 83 0.09 13.95 -21.94
CA LEU A 83 0.89 13.05 -21.11
C LEU A 83 1.10 13.68 -19.72
N PRO A 84 0.94 12.94 -18.61
CA PRO A 84 1.18 13.50 -17.30
C PRO A 84 2.65 13.95 -17.15
N PRO A 85 2.92 15.04 -16.41
CA PRO A 85 4.29 15.51 -16.16
C PRO A 85 5.17 14.43 -15.52
N LEU A 86 6.16 13.94 -16.28
CA LEU A 86 7.07 12.89 -15.84
C LEU A 86 8.14 13.46 -14.91
N TYR A 87 8.39 12.85 -13.76
CA TYR A 87 9.41 13.36 -12.82
C TYR A 87 10.64 12.47 -12.70
N TRP A 88 10.48 11.17 -12.95
CA TRP A 88 11.54 10.18 -12.86
C TRP A 88 11.62 9.33 -14.11
N PHE A 89 12.84 8.96 -14.50
CA PHE A 89 13.12 8.23 -15.73
C PHE A 89 14.13 7.11 -15.46
N PRO A 90 13.82 5.86 -15.82
CA PRO A 90 14.78 4.78 -15.68
C PRO A 90 15.94 4.96 -16.66
N SER A 91 17.17 4.75 -16.19
CA SER A 91 18.31 4.56 -17.07
C SER A 91 18.47 3.09 -17.43
N LEU A 92 18.96 2.79 -18.63
CA LEU A 92 19.16 1.40 -19.06
C LEU A 92 20.09 0.63 -18.11
N GLU A 93 21.15 1.28 -17.61
CA GLU A 93 22.08 0.66 -16.66
C GLU A 93 21.40 0.29 -15.34
N GLN A 94 20.57 1.18 -14.79
CA GLN A 94 19.78 0.91 -13.59
C GLN A 94 18.75 -0.19 -13.84
N SER A 95 18.02 -0.11 -14.96
CA SER A 95 17.00 -1.09 -15.33
C SER A 95 17.58 -2.50 -15.42
N LYS A 96 18.75 -2.69 -16.04
CA LYS A 96 19.43 -4.00 -16.11
C LYS A 96 19.87 -4.55 -14.74
N ARG A 97 19.94 -3.71 -13.71
CA ARG A 97 20.27 -4.11 -12.32
C ARG A 97 19.04 -4.34 -11.45
N THR A 98 17.85 -4.01 -11.93
CA THR A 98 16.62 -4.43 -11.23
C THR A 98 16.44 -5.94 -11.37
N ASN A 99 15.78 -6.56 -10.40
CA ASN A 99 15.35 -7.95 -10.40
C ASN A 99 14.66 -8.35 -11.71
N LEU A 100 13.57 -7.66 -12.06
CA LEU A 100 12.82 -7.91 -13.27
C LEU A 100 13.65 -7.63 -14.53
N GLY A 101 14.46 -6.58 -14.53
CA GLY A 101 15.34 -6.28 -15.66
C GLY A 101 16.41 -7.35 -15.91
N ARG A 102 17.02 -7.92 -14.85
CA ARG A 102 17.94 -9.06 -14.96
C ARG A 102 17.26 -10.29 -15.54
N LEU A 103 16.04 -10.58 -15.08
CA LEU A 103 15.24 -11.69 -15.59
C LEU A 103 14.88 -11.47 -17.08
N MET A 104 14.50 -10.25 -17.46
CA MET A 104 14.24 -9.90 -18.85
C MET A 104 15.48 -10.06 -19.71
N GLU A 105 16.65 -9.53 -19.31
CA GLU A 105 17.90 -9.69 -20.05
C GLU A 105 18.27 -11.17 -20.26
N THR A 106 17.99 -12.01 -19.26
CA THR A 106 18.35 -13.44 -19.29
C THR A 106 17.38 -14.27 -20.15
N HIS A 107 16.08 -13.99 -20.04
CA HIS A 107 15.03 -14.87 -20.59
C HIS A 107 14.28 -14.27 -21.78
N ALA A 108 14.05 -12.96 -21.81
CA ALA A 108 13.23 -12.33 -22.84
C ALA A 108 13.80 -12.46 -24.27
N PRO A 109 15.12 -12.49 -24.53
CA PRO A 109 15.62 -12.78 -25.88
C PRO A 109 15.14 -14.12 -26.44
N LYS A 110 14.96 -15.14 -25.58
CA LYS A 110 14.43 -16.45 -25.97
C LYS A 110 12.91 -16.47 -26.06
N LEU A 111 12.24 -15.73 -25.18
CA LEU A 111 10.77 -15.73 -25.07
C LEU A 111 10.10 -14.81 -26.11
N LEU A 112 10.70 -13.66 -26.40
CA LEU A 112 10.16 -12.64 -27.31
C LEU A 112 10.91 -12.59 -28.66
N GLY A 113 12.04 -13.29 -28.78
CA GLY A 113 12.85 -13.33 -30.00
C GLY A 113 13.41 -11.95 -30.38
N ALA A 114 13.42 -11.66 -31.68
CA ALA A 114 13.95 -10.40 -32.24
C ALA A 114 13.18 -9.13 -31.78
N SER A 115 11.99 -9.30 -31.17
CA SER A 115 11.21 -8.19 -30.62
C SER A 115 11.77 -7.65 -29.31
N TYR A 116 12.60 -8.44 -28.61
CA TYR A 116 13.29 -7.96 -27.41
C TYR A 116 14.45 -7.03 -27.78
N LYS A 117 14.51 -5.86 -27.14
CA LYS A 117 15.58 -4.88 -27.30
C LYS A 117 16.31 -4.65 -25.98
N ASP A 118 15.55 -4.24 -24.96
CA ASP A 118 16.03 -3.95 -23.62
C ASP A 118 14.86 -3.94 -22.62
N PRO A 119 15.12 -3.91 -21.29
CA PRO A 119 14.06 -4.03 -20.29
C PRO A 119 13.07 -2.88 -20.27
N ILE A 120 13.45 -1.69 -20.73
CA ILE A 120 12.59 -0.50 -20.74
C ILE A 120 11.67 -0.55 -21.96
N THR A 121 12.23 -0.71 -23.15
CA THR A 121 11.47 -0.64 -24.42
C THR A 121 10.64 -1.90 -24.66
N SER A 122 11.04 -3.03 -24.09
CA SER A 122 10.33 -4.32 -24.24
C SER A 122 9.40 -4.63 -23.08
N TYR A 123 9.23 -3.71 -22.12
CA TYR A 123 8.43 -3.91 -20.92
C TYR A 123 6.98 -4.33 -21.24
N SER A 124 6.29 -3.58 -22.10
CA SER A 124 4.88 -3.84 -22.45
C SER A 124 4.71 -5.19 -23.16
N LEU A 125 5.67 -5.59 -23.99
CA LEU A 125 5.68 -6.91 -24.64
C LEU A 125 5.90 -8.03 -23.62
N PHE A 126 6.80 -7.82 -22.67
CA PHE A 126 7.07 -8.80 -21.61
C PHE A 126 5.90 -8.92 -20.62
N HIS A 127 5.24 -7.81 -20.27
CA HIS A 127 4.00 -7.81 -19.52
C HIS A 127 2.91 -8.59 -20.25
N SER A 128 2.69 -8.31 -21.55
CA SER A 128 1.73 -9.05 -22.39
C SER A 128 2.04 -10.55 -22.40
N PHE A 129 3.31 -10.92 -22.55
CA PHE A 129 3.77 -12.31 -22.44
C PHE A 129 3.44 -12.92 -21.07
N SER A 130 3.67 -12.20 -19.97
CA SER A 130 3.38 -12.68 -18.62
C SER A 130 1.89 -12.98 -18.41
N VAL A 131 1.00 -12.20 -19.03
CA VAL A 131 -0.46 -12.40 -18.97
C VAL A 131 -0.89 -13.58 -19.85
N GLN A 132 -0.31 -13.73 -21.03
CA GLN A 132 -0.67 -14.80 -21.99
C GLN A 132 -0.07 -16.16 -21.64
N HIS A 133 1.12 -16.17 -21.04
CA HIS A 133 1.88 -17.36 -20.69
C HIS A 133 2.25 -17.38 -19.21
N PRO A 134 1.26 -17.30 -18.29
CA PRO A 134 1.55 -17.11 -16.87
C PRO A 134 2.26 -18.32 -16.25
N GLN A 135 2.06 -19.53 -16.78
CA GLN A 135 2.78 -20.73 -16.34
C GLN A 135 4.29 -20.61 -16.52
N LEU A 136 4.74 -20.05 -17.66
CA LEU A 136 6.16 -19.83 -17.93
C LEU A 136 6.71 -18.75 -17.03
N TYR A 137 6.00 -17.61 -16.90
CA TYR A 137 6.41 -16.53 -16.01
C TYR A 137 6.56 -17.00 -14.55
N TRP A 138 5.54 -17.68 -14.00
CA TRP A 138 5.57 -18.17 -12.63
C TRP A 138 6.65 -19.23 -12.40
N SER A 139 6.94 -20.07 -13.39
CA SER A 139 8.09 -20.99 -13.30
C SER A 139 9.41 -20.24 -13.12
N LEU A 140 9.60 -19.09 -13.77
CA LEU A 140 10.81 -18.27 -13.59
C LEU A 140 10.84 -17.62 -12.21
N ILE A 141 9.72 -17.01 -11.78
CA ILE A 141 9.63 -16.33 -10.49
C ILE A 141 9.83 -17.29 -9.30
N LEU A 142 9.26 -18.49 -9.35
CA LEU A 142 9.45 -19.49 -8.29
C LEU A 142 10.92 -19.91 -8.15
N ASN A 143 11.67 -19.94 -9.26
CA ASN A 143 13.11 -20.19 -9.23
C ASN A 143 13.88 -19.00 -8.63
N GLU A 144 13.49 -17.76 -8.92
CA GLU A 144 14.13 -16.57 -8.35
C GLU A 144 13.88 -16.42 -6.85
N LEU A 145 12.69 -16.80 -6.37
CA LEU A 145 12.35 -16.80 -4.95
C LEU A 145 12.89 -18.03 -4.19
N SER A 146 13.37 -19.06 -4.91
CA SER A 146 13.94 -20.30 -4.36
C SER A 146 13.10 -20.94 -3.23
N LEU A 147 11.79 -21.04 -3.44
CA LEU A 147 10.89 -21.60 -2.42
C LEU A 147 11.17 -23.09 -2.19
N SER A 148 11.14 -23.50 -0.93
CA SER A 148 11.36 -24.89 -0.53
C SER A 148 10.04 -25.67 -0.48
N PHE A 149 9.85 -26.54 -1.46
CA PHE A 149 8.74 -27.49 -1.49
C PHE A 149 9.20 -28.85 -1.01
N VAL A 150 8.54 -29.40 0.01
CA VAL A 150 8.76 -30.79 0.43
C VAL A 150 8.12 -31.76 -0.57
N GLN A 151 7.01 -31.35 -1.18
CA GLN A 151 6.46 -31.97 -2.37
C GLN A 151 6.32 -30.90 -3.44
N PRO A 152 7.03 -31.00 -4.58
CA PRO A 152 6.91 -30.03 -5.65
C PRO A 152 5.52 -30.09 -6.31
N PRO A 153 5.06 -29.00 -6.94
CA PRO A 153 3.79 -28.99 -7.65
C PRO A 153 3.83 -29.91 -8.88
N ASN A 154 2.70 -30.55 -9.20
CA ASN A 154 2.56 -31.38 -10.40
C ASN A 154 2.69 -30.55 -11.70
N CYS A 155 2.19 -29.31 -11.67
CA CYS A 155 2.33 -28.31 -12.72
C CYS A 155 2.17 -26.91 -12.11
N ILE A 156 2.41 -25.84 -12.88
CA ILE A 156 2.27 -24.48 -12.37
C ILE A 156 0.80 -24.06 -12.22
N LEU A 157 -0.03 -24.39 -13.20
CA LEU A 157 -1.45 -24.04 -13.24
C LEU A 157 -2.24 -25.15 -13.93
N ASP A 158 -3.30 -25.62 -13.28
CA ASP A 158 -4.31 -26.50 -13.84
C ASP A 158 -5.62 -25.72 -14.09
N THR A 159 -6.10 -25.73 -15.33
CA THR A 159 -7.35 -25.06 -15.77
C THR A 159 -8.40 -26.06 -16.26
N SER A 160 -8.21 -27.35 -16.00
CA SER A 160 -9.12 -28.42 -16.45
C SER A 160 -10.48 -28.39 -15.76
N ASP A 161 -10.56 -27.81 -14.55
CA ASP A 161 -11.80 -27.66 -13.78
C ASP A 161 -12.51 -26.33 -14.13
N PRO A 162 -13.62 -26.36 -14.90
CA PRO A 162 -14.33 -25.15 -15.31
C PRO A 162 -15.07 -24.46 -14.15
N SER A 163 -15.25 -25.11 -12.99
CA SER A 163 -15.88 -24.49 -11.82
C SER A 163 -14.94 -23.50 -11.11
N LYS A 164 -13.63 -23.64 -11.32
CA LYS A 164 -12.60 -22.77 -10.74
C LYS A 164 -12.15 -21.72 -11.75
N ARG A 165 -12.82 -20.57 -11.79
CA ARG A 165 -12.51 -19.44 -12.69
C ARG A 165 -11.02 -19.01 -12.65
N GLY A 166 -10.39 -19.10 -11.48
CA GLY A 166 -8.98 -18.74 -11.27
C GLY A 166 -7.96 -19.85 -11.56
N GLY A 167 -8.44 -21.05 -11.94
CA GLY A 167 -7.63 -22.27 -12.02
C GLY A 167 -7.15 -22.78 -10.65
N THR A 168 -6.41 -23.88 -10.66
CA THR A 168 -5.72 -24.41 -9.47
C THR A 168 -4.22 -24.19 -9.65
N TRP A 169 -3.62 -23.37 -8.79
CA TRP A 169 -2.19 -23.03 -8.85
C TRP A 169 -1.36 -23.98 -7.99
N LEU A 170 -0.22 -24.42 -8.53
CA LEU A 170 0.73 -25.31 -7.84
C LEU A 170 0.08 -26.59 -7.26
N PRO A 171 -0.83 -27.28 -7.99
CA PRO A 171 -1.56 -28.43 -7.46
C PRO A 171 -0.63 -29.54 -6.97
N GLY A 172 -0.99 -30.13 -5.84
CA GLY A 172 -0.24 -31.21 -5.21
C GLY A 172 1.00 -30.77 -4.44
N SER A 173 1.37 -29.48 -4.48
CA SER A 173 2.53 -29.00 -3.73
C SER A 173 2.28 -28.92 -2.24
N VAL A 174 3.34 -29.21 -1.47
CA VAL A 174 3.36 -29.18 -0.01
C VAL A 174 4.57 -28.40 0.46
N LEU A 175 4.32 -27.38 1.29
CA LEU A 175 5.33 -26.49 1.84
C LEU A 175 4.89 -25.90 3.19
N ASN A 176 5.79 -25.14 3.81
CA ASN A 176 5.46 -24.19 4.86
C ASN A 176 6.11 -22.85 4.52
N ILE A 177 5.29 -21.84 4.24
CA ILE A 177 5.79 -20.54 3.79
C ILE A 177 6.57 -19.78 4.87
N ALA A 178 6.28 -20.00 6.16
CA ALA A 178 7.07 -19.43 7.24
C ALA A 178 8.45 -20.10 7.31
N ASP A 179 8.55 -21.41 7.08
CA ASP A 179 9.85 -22.08 6.98
C ASP A 179 10.69 -21.51 5.82
N CYS A 180 10.08 -21.29 4.65
CA CYS A 180 10.74 -20.60 3.53
C CYS A 180 11.27 -19.20 3.92
N CYS A 181 10.58 -18.50 4.84
CA CYS A 181 11.03 -17.21 5.36
C CYS A 181 12.21 -17.31 6.35
N LEU A 182 12.48 -18.48 6.95
CA LEU A 182 13.44 -18.64 8.05
C LEU A 182 14.72 -19.39 7.68
N GLN A 183 14.70 -20.14 6.58
CA GLN A 183 15.86 -20.91 6.13
C GLN A 183 16.92 -20.01 5.47
N PRO A 184 18.23 -20.24 5.68
CA PRO A 184 19.24 -19.52 4.94
C PRO A 184 19.17 -19.92 3.45
N SER A 185 19.51 -18.98 2.57
CA SER A 185 19.57 -19.25 1.13
C SER A 185 20.81 -18.61 0.49
N SER A 186 21.33 -19.26 -0.54
CA SER A 186 22.38 -18.70 -1.40
C SER A 186 21.79 -17.80 -2.49
N HIS A 187 20.54 -18.02 -2.88
CA HIS A 187 19.80 -17.22 -3.86
C HIS A 187 18.31 -17.20 -3.49
N PRO A 188 17.72 -16.04 -3.16
CA PRO A 188 18.39 -14.78 -2.88
C PRO A 188 19.37 -14.93 -1.69
N TYR A 189 20.48 -14.18 -1.72
CA TYR A 189 21.54 -14.31 -0.73
C TYR A 189 21.07 -13.86 0.66
N ARG A 190 20.93 -14.83 1.58
CA ARG A 190 20.41 -14.62 2.93
C ARG A 190 20.98 -15.68 3.90
N PRO A 191 22.27 -15.60 4.28
CA PRO A 191 22.86 -16.48 5.28
C PRO A 191 22.34 -16.20 6.71
N ASP A 192 22.62 -17.11 7.63
CA ASP A 192 22.17 -17.06 9.03
C ASP A 192 22.56 -15.78 9.80
N HIS A 193 23.69 -15.17 9.44
CA HIS A 193 24.20 -13.95 10.09
C HIS A 193 23.64 -12.66 9.49
N SER A 194 22.87 -12.73 8.40
CA SER A 194 22.17 -11.57 7.86
C SER A 194 21.22 -10.98 8.89
N VAL A 195 21.15 -9.65 8.95
CA VAL A 195 20.14 -8.96 9.76
C VAL A 195 18.77 -9.25 9.14
N ALA A 196 17.85 -9.78 9.94
CA ALA A 196 16.49 -10.06 9.50
C ALA A 196 15.55 -8.91 9.87
N ILE A 197 15.68 -8.37 11.09
CA ILE A 197 14.86 -7.24 11.56
C ILE A 197 15.77 -6.20 12.23
N VAL A 198 15.54 -4.93 11.91
CA VAL A 198 16.09 -3.76 12.61
C VAL A 198 14.94 -2.97 13.21
N TRP A 199 15.06 -2.50 14.46
CA TRP A 199 13.97 -1.76 15.08
C TRP A 199 14.43 -0.72 16.11
N ARG A 200 13.50 0.17 16.45
CA ARG A 200 13.65 1.13 17.54
C ARG A 200 12.29 1.45 18.15
N ASP A 201 12.25 1.61 19.47
CA ASP A 201 11.08 2.04 20.20
C ASP A 201 10.92 3.57 20.17
N GLU A 202 9.68 4.06 20.26
CA GLU A 202 9.40 5.50 20.37
C GLU A 202 10.17 6.12 21.55
N ARG A 203 10.71 7.34 21.40
CA ARG A 203 11.50 8.08 22.41
C ARG A 203 12.90 7.54 22.73
N PHE A 204 13.40 6.56 21.97
CA PHE A 204 14.77 6.08 22.07
C PHE A 204 15.63 6.55 20.88
N ASP A 205 15.35 7.75 20.37
CA ASP A 205 16.02 8.31 19.19
C ASP A 205 17.51 8.61 19.42
N HIS A 206 17.95 8.70 20.68
CA HIS A 206 19.36 8.80 21.07
C HIS A 206 20.08 7.44 21.17
N SER A 207 19.35 6.32 21.13
CA SER A 207 19.92 4.98 21.23
C SER A 207 20.23 4.40 19.86
N GLU A 208 21.18 3.46 19.79
CA GLU A 208 21.42 2.71 18.56
C GLU A 208 20.17 1.90 18.15
N VAL A 209 20.06 1.60 16.86
CA VAL A 209 19.00 0.71 16.36
C VAL A 209 19.28 -0.72 16.81
N ASN A 210 18.24 -1.40 17.30
CA ASN A 210 18.32 -2.81 17.68
C ASN A 210 18.29 -3.70 16.43
N ARG A 211 18.85 -4.90 16.53
CA ARG A 211 18.97 -5.85 15.41
C ARG A 211 18.78 -7.29 15.89
N ILE A 212 18.19 -8.11 15.03
CA ILE A 212 18.11 -9.56 15.19
C ILE A 212 18.52 -10.22 13.88
N THR A 213 19.41 -11.21 13.94
CA THR A 213 19.84 -11.96 12.76
C THR A 213 18.78 -12.98 12.33
N LEU A 214 18.90 -13.51 11.11
CA LEU A 214 18.03 -14.59 10.64
C LEU A 214 18.07 -15.80 11.57
N GLN A 215 19.27 -16.19 12.04
CA GLN A 215 19.42 -17.30 12.98
C GLN A 215 18.67 -17.06 14.30
N GLN A 216 18.80 -15.86 14.87
CA GLN A 216 18.12 -15.49 16.10
C GLN A 216 16.60 -15.41 15.91
N LEU A 217 16.13 -14.84 14.79
CA LEU A 217 14.72 -14.80 14.44
C LEU A 217 14.15 -16.22 14.33
N ARG A 218 14.83 -17.12 13.59
CA ARG A 218 14.43 -18.52 13.44
C ARG A 218 14.31 -19.21 14.79
N HIS A 219 15.30 -19.05 15.66
CA HIS A 219 15.27 -19.63 17.00
C HIS A 219 14.06 -19.13 17.82
N GLN A 220 13.82 -17.82 17.86
CA GLN A 220 12.67 -17.26 18.57
C GLN A 220 11.33 -17.75 18.00
N VAL A 221 11.21 -17.86 16.67
CA VAL A 221 10.00 -18.39 16.02
C VAL A 221 9.78 -19.86 16.39
N MET A 222 10.83 -20.68 16.42
CA MET A 222 10.73 -22.10 16.83
C MET A 222 10.32 -22.25 18.30
N LEU A 223 10.82 -21.40 19.20
CA LEU A 223 10.39 -21.38 20.60
C LEU A 223 8.90 -21.05 20.73
N VAL A 224 8.43 -20.02 20.03
CA VAL A 224 7.00 -19.64 20.05
C VAL A 224 6.14 -20.72 19.39
N ALA A 225 6.61 -21.34 18.30
CA ALA A 225 5.89 -22.44 17.64
C ALA A 225 5.72 -23.67 18.56
N ASN A 226 6.73 -24.00 19.37
CA ASN A 226 6.61 -25.03 20.40
C ASN A 226 5.53 -24.70 21.44
N ALA A 227 5.45 -23.44 21.89
CA ALA A 227 4.42 -23.01 22.83
C ALA A 227 3.01 -23.00 22.20
N ILE A 228 2.91 -22.66 20.91
CA ILE A 228 1.67 -22.76 20.14
C ILE A 228 1.22 -24.23 20.06
N ASP A 229 2.11 -25.15 19.67
CA ASP A 229 1.84 -26.60 19.58
C ASP A 229 1.42 -27.20 20.94
N ALA A 230 1.94 -26.67 22.04
CA ALA A 230 1.54 -27.08 23.39
C ALA A 230 0.15 -26.56 23.81
N THR A 231 -0.33 -25.47 23.20
CA THR A 231 -1.53 -24.74 23.64
C THR A 231 -2.72 -24.88 22.69
N PHE A 232 -2.45 -24.99 21.40
CA PHE A 232 -3.42 -24.99 20.30
C PHE A 232 -3.20 -26.22 19.40
N SER A 233 -4.16 -26.47 18.51
CA SER A 233 -4.09 -27.56 17.55
C SER A 233 -3.83 -27.03 16.14
N LYS A 234 -3.18 -27.84 15.30
CA LYS A 234 -3.02 -27.57 13.86
C LYS A 234 -4.37 -27.17 13.24
N GLY A 235 -4.37 -26.10 12.46
CA GLY A 235 -5.55 -25.53 11.82
C GLY A 235 -6.38 -24.58 12.69
N ASP A 236 -6.05 -24.41 13.98
CA ASP A 236 -6.73 -23.45 14.83
C ASP A 236 -6.49 -22.01 14.34
N PRO A 237 -7.54 -21.18 14.21
CA PRO A 237 -7.39 -19.76 13.97
C PRO A 237 -6.98 -19.03 15.25
N ILE A 238 -5.86 -18.31 15.22
CA ILE A 238 -5.29 -17.58 16.35
C ILE A 238 -5.12 -16.13 15.95
N ALA A 239 -5.77 -15.23 16.69
CA ALA A 239 -5.74 -13.81 16.39
C ALA A 239 -4.48 -13.11 16.91
N ILE A 240 -4.11 -12.04 16.22
CA ILE A 240 -3.10 -11.08 16.66
C ILE A 240 -3.77 -9.71 16.66
N ASP A 241 -3.87 -9.09 17.83
CA ASP A 241 -4.33 -7.73 18.06
C ASP A 241 -3.31 -7.01 18.94
N MET A 242 -2.26 -6.47 18.31
CA MET A 242 -1.20 -5.72 18.98
C MET A 242 -0.38 -4.91 17.97
N GLN A 243 0.44 -3.99 18.48
CA GLN A 243 1.37 -3.24 17.62
C GLN A 243 2.31 -4.21 16.89
N MET A 244 2.69 -3.86 15.65
CA MET A 244 3.60 -4.65 14.82
C MET A 244 5.05 -4.52 15.29
N THR A 245 5.32 -5.15 16.44
CA THR A 245 6.66 -5.26 17.02
C THR A 245 7.41 -6.47 16.49
N VAL A 246 8.70 -6.60 16.83
CA VAL A 246 9.48 -7.83 16.58
C VAL A 246 8.76 -9.08 17.10
N ASN A 247 8.16 -9.01 18.30
CA ASN A 247 7.38 -10.11 18.86
C ASN A 247 6.13 -10.43 18.03
N ALA A 248 5.43 -9.42 17.49
CA ALA A 248 4.29 -9.66 16.61
C ALA A 248 4.70 -10.38 15.32
N VAL A 249 5.87 -10.05 14.76
CA VAL A 249 6.44 -10.76 13.59
C VAL A 249 6.80 -12.21 13.94
N ILE A 250 7.44 -12.43 15.09
CA ILE A 250 7.78 -13.77 15.58
C ILE A 250 6.50 -14.61 15.75
N ILE A 251 5.47 -14.07 16.42
CA ILE A 251 4.19 -14.73 16.65
C ILE A 251 3.51 -15.07 15.31
N TYR A 252 3.47 -14.11 14.38
CA TYR A 252 2.89 -14.31 13.06
C TYR A 252 3.52 -15.50 12.33
N LEU A 253 4.85 -15.53 12.24
CA LEU A 253 5.58 -16.62 11.59
C LEU A 253 5.43 -17.94 12.36
N ALA A 254 5.40 -17.91 13.70
CA ALA A 254 5.25 -19.10 14.53
C ALA A 254 3.89 -19.78 14.38
N ILE A 255 2.80 -19.01 14.28
CA ILE A 255 1.45 -19.53 14.02
C ILE A 255 1.44 -20.29 12.69
N VAL A 256 2.00 -19.68 11.63
CA VAL A 256 2.08 -20.31 10.31
C VAL A 256 3.01 -21.52 10.31
N LEU A 257 4.16 -21.45 11.01
CA LEU A 257 5.11 -22.56 11.13
C LEU A 257 4.49 -23.78 11.83
N ALA A 258 3.64 -23.54 12.83
CA ALA A 258 2.88 -24.56 13.55
C ALA A 258 1.65 -25.09 12.79
N GLY A 259 1.42 -24.63 11.55
CA GLY A 259 0.28 -25.04 10.74
C GLY A 259 -1.07 -24.55 11.28
N CYS A 260 -1.06 -23.49 12.09
CA CYS A 260 -2.24 -22.76 12.54
C CYS A 260 -2.54 -21.59 11.59
N VAL A 261 -3.68 -20.93 11.78
CA VAL A 261 -4.15 -19.85 10.91
C VAL A 261 -4.05 -18.52 11.65
N VAL A 262 -3.33 -17.54 11.11
CA VAL A 262 -3.32 -16.19 11.68
C VAL A 262 -4.67 -15.51 11.43
N VAL A 263 -5.21 -14.81 12.43
CA VAL A 263 -6.33 -13.88 12.25
C VAL A 263 -5.80 -12.47 12.51
N SER A 264 -5.51 -11.75 11.44
CA SER A 264 -4.97 -10.39 11.47
C SER A 264 -6.02 -9.37 11.89
N ILE A 265 -5.84 -8.74 13.05
CA ILE A 265 -6.73 -7.69 13.58
C ILE A 265 -5.91 -6.41 13.83
N ALA A 266 -6.46 -5.26 13.43
CA ALA A 266 -5.81 -3.98 13.68
C ALA A 266 -5.97 -3.59 15.16
N ASP A 267 -4.84 -3.30 15.80
CA ASP A 267 -4.67 -2.85 17.20
C ASP A 267 -5.44 -1.56 17.57
N SER A 268 -5.93 -0.84 16.56
CA SER A 268 -6.73 0.38 16.73
C SER A 268 -8.23 0.13 16.81
N PHE A 269 -8.69 -1.12 16.64
CA PHE A 269 -10.11 -1.44 16.64
C PHE A 269 -10.74 -1.34 18.04
N ALA A 270 -12.04 -0.99 18.03
CA ALA A 270 -12.88 -1.03 19.22
C ALA A 270 -13.29 -2.47 19.56
N PRO A 271 -13.68 -2.77 20.81
CA PRO A 271 -14.05 -4.12 21.25
C PRO A 271 -15.05 -4.84 20.33
N LYS A 272 -16.09 -4.13 19.87
CA LYS A 272 -17.09 -4.69 18.94
C LYS A 272 -16.51 -5.15 17.59
N GLU A 273 -15.54 -4.40 17.07
CA GLU A 273 -14.86 -4.73 15.81
C GLU A 273 -13.94 -5.93 15.98
N ILE A 274 -13.26 -6.03 17.12
CA ILE A 274 -12.46 -7.20 17.51
C ILE A 274 -13.38 -8.42 17.64
N ALA A 275 -14.47 -8.31 18.40
CA ALA A 275 -15.45 -9.38 18.65
C ALA A 275 -16.00 -9.97 17.35
N THR A 276 -16.34 -9.09 16.39
CA THR A 276 -16.85 -9.50 15.08
C THR A 276 -15.83 -10.34 14.32
N ARG A 277 -14.56 -9.94 14.32
CA ARG A 277 -13.47 -10.66 13.62
C ARG A 277 -13.18 -12.00 14.28
N LEU A 278 -13.11 -12.04 15.61
CA LEU A 278 -12.92 -13.28 16.37
C LEU A 278 -14.06 -14.28 16.12
N ARG A 279 -15.32 -13.80 16.12
CA ARG A 279 -16.50 -14.64 15.84
C ARG A 279 -16.49 -15.19 14.42
N VAL A 280 -16.26 -14.32 13.42
CA VAL A 280 -16.30 -14.72 12.01
C VAL A 280 -15.17 -15.70 11.66
N SER A 281 -13.97 -15.49 12.20
CA SER A 281 -12.84 -16.41 12.00
C SER A 281 -12.89 -17.66 12.88
N LYS A 282 -13.79 -17.71 13.87
CA LYS A 282 -13.87 -18.76 14.90
C LYS A 282 -12.55 -18.92 15.67
N ALA A 283 -11.92 -17.78 16.01
CA ALA A 283 -10.65 -17.74 16.70
C ALA A 283 -10.68 -18.52 18.03
N LYS A 284 -9.63 -19.32 18.27
CA LYS A 284 -9.44 -20.12 19.49
C LYS A 284 -8.67 -19.39 20.58
N GLY A 285 -7.86 -18.41 20.19
CA GLY A 285 -7.15 -17.53 21.09
C GLY A 285 -6.69 -16.27 20.39
N ILE A 286 -6.11 -15.37 21.16
CA ILE A 286 -5.63 -14.06 20.70
C ILE A 286 -4.35 -13.67 21.44
N PHE A 287 -3.34 -13.25 20.68
CA PHE A 287 -2.17 -12.55 21.21
C PHE A 287 -2.46 -11.05 21.25
N THR A 288 -2.19 -10.43 22.39
CA THR A 288 -2.38 -8.99 22.64
C THR A 288 -1.27 -8.44 23.53
N GLN A 289 -1.26 -7.13 23.71
CA GLN A 289 -0.46 -6.45 24.71
C GLN A 289 -1.31 -5.98 25.90
N ASP A 290 -0.65 -5.65 27.02
CA ASP A 290 -1.29 -4.99 28.16
C ASP A 290 -1.87 -3.62 27.75
N PHE A 291 -1.09 -2.82 27.03
CA PHE A 291 -1.53 -1.56 26.41
C PHE A 291 -0.86 -1.33 25.05
N ILE A 292 -1.20 -0.21 24.40
CA ILE A 292 -0.52 0.33 23.22
C ILE A 292 0.21 1.59 23.68
N SER A 293 1.51 1.68 23.41
CA SER A 293 2.28 2.92 23.60
C SER A 293 2.40 3.64 22.25
N ARG A 294 1.76 4.80 22.09
CA ARG A 294 1.80 5.54 20.83
C ARG A 294 1.66 7.05 21.05
N GLY A 295 2.58 7.83 20.49
CA GLY A 295 2.59 9.29 20.65
C GLY A 295 2.69 9.70 22.11
N GLY A 296 3.43 8.93 22.91
CA GLY A 296 3.54 9.14 24.35
C GLY A 296 2.32 8.80 25.21
N ARG A 297 1.25 8.27 24.64
CA ARG A 297 0.02 7.90 25.36
C ARG A 297 -0.10 6.38 25.47
N LYS A 298 -0.70 5.92 26.58
CA LYS A 298 -1.04 4.52 26.81
C LYS A 298 -2.52 4.29 26.52
N PHE A 299 -2.84 3.30 25.69
CA PHE A 299 -4.22 2.88 25.42
C PHE A 299 -4.40 1.44 25.88
N PRO A 300 -5.35 1.14 26.79
CA PRO A 300 -5.48 -0.20 27.34
C PRO A 300 -6.00 -1.16 26.27
N LEU A 301 -5.23 -2.21 25.96
CA LEU A 301 -5.54 -3.12 24.86
C LEU A 301 -6.13 -4.43 25.37
N TYR A 302 -5.52 -5.02 26.40
CA TYR A 302 -6.04 -6.21 27.05
C TYR A 302 -7.50 -6.02 27.50
N SER A 303 -7.85 -4.87 28.08
CA SER A 303 -9.22 -4.59 28.52
C SER A 303 -10.23 -4.56 27.36
N ARG A 304 -9.80 -4.11 26.17
CA ARG A 304 -10.66 -4.12 24.96
C ARG A 304 -10.88 -5.53 24.44
N VAL A 305 -9.85 -6.37 24.51
CA VAL A 305 -9.91 -7.77 24.07
C VAL A 305 -10.81 -8.60 24.98
N ILE A 306 -10.74 -8.42 26.31
CA ILE A 306 -11.62 -9.14 27.25
C ILE A 306 -13.09 -8.72 27.12
N GLU A 307 -13.36 -7.46 26.76
CA GLU A 307 -14.72 -6.98 26.43
C GLU A 307 -15.23 -7.59 25.12
N ALA A 308 -14.33 -7.82 24.15
CA ALA A 308 -14.67 -8.36 22.85
C ALA A 308 -15.05 -9.86 22.88
N ALA A 309 -14.31 -10.70 23.61
CA ALA A 309 -14.57 -12.13 23.66
C ALA A 309 -14.02 -12.85 24.90
N ALA A 310 -14.65 -13.98 25.22
CA ALA A 310 -14.24 -14.89 26.29
C ALA A 310 -13.14 -15.90 25.86
N CYS A 311 -12.57 -15.78 24.66
CA CYS A 311 -11.51 -16.68 24.21
C CYS A 311 -10.23 -16.53 25.06
N LYS A 312 -9.35 -17.53 25.01
CA LYS A 312 -8.05 -17.51 25.68
C LYS A 312 -7.20 -16.36 25.14
N VAL A 313 -6.63 -15.56 26.04
CA VAL A 313 -5.75 -14.44 25.68
C VAL A 313 -4.32 -14.71 26.14
N ILE A 314 -3.35 -14.43 25.29
CA ILE A 314 -1.93 -14.40 25.62
C ILE A 314 -1.48 -12.93 25.62
N VAL A 315 -1.01 -12.44 26.77
CA VAL A 315 -0.70 -11.02 26.98
C VAL A 315 0.80 -10.79 27.05
N LEU A 316 1.31 -9.95 26.16
CA LEU A 316 2.70 -9.49 26.15
C LEU A 316 2.84 -8.16 26.91
N PRO A 317 3.89 -7.99 27.73
CA PRO A 317 4.21 -6.70 28.32
C PRO A 317 4.74 -5.75 27.24
N VAL A 318 4.29 -4.49 27.24
CA VAL A 318 4.91 -3.43 26.40
C VAL A 318 6.21 -2.93 27.01
N ILE A 319 6.31 -2.90 28.34
CA ILE A 319 7.48 -2.38 29.08
C ILE A 319 7.92 -3.44 30.09
N GLY A 320 9.22 -3.76 30.09
CA GLY A 320 9.79 -4.76 30.98
C GLY A 320 9.36 -6.19 30.64
N ASP A 321 9.50 -7.10 31.60
CA ASP A 321 9.29 -8.53 31.40
C ASP A 321 7.94 -9.05 31.92
N ASP A 322 7.25 -8.26 32.74
CA ASP A 322 6.02 -8.65 33.42
C ASP A 322 4.82 -7.80 32.97
N VAL A 323 3.66 -8.43 32.81
CA VAL A 323 2.43 -7.75 32.41
C VAL A 323 1.92 -6.85 33.54
N GLY A 324 1.62 -5.58 33.21
CA GLY A 324 1.14 -4.60 34.19
C GLY A 324 -0.35 -4.69 34.54
N VAL A 325 -1.02 -5.81 34.23
CA VAL A 325 -2.47 -5.99 34.35
C VAL A 325 -2.82 -7.32 35.00
N GLN A 326 -3.92 -7.36 35.75
CA GLN A 326 -4.44 -8.60 36.32
C GLN A 326 -5.12 -9.42 35.21
N LEU A 327 -4.64 -10.66 35.01
CA LEU A 327 -5.16 -11.58 34.00
C LEU A 327 -6.34 -12.39 34.54
N ARG A 328 -7.29 -12.74 33.66
CA ARG A 328 -8.32 -13.77 33.93
C ARG A 328 -7.64 -15.13 34.12
N GLU A 329 -8.27 -16.03 34.86
CA GLU A 329 -7.69 -17.36 35.16
C GLU A 329 -7.35 -18.19 33.90
N GLN A 330 -8.12 -18.07 32.81
CA GLN A 330 -7.84 -18.79 31.57
C GLN A 330 -6.75 -18.16 30.68
N ASP A 331 -6.34 -16.92 30.98
CA ASP A 331 -5.38 -16.15 30.18
C ASP A 331 -3.95 -16.39 30.65
N LEU A 332 -2.99 -16.21 29.75
CA LEU A 332 -1.57 -16.43 30.01
C LEU A 332 -0.77 -15.15 29.81
N SER A 333 0.17 -14.88 30.72
CA SER A 333 1.24 -13.94 30.42
C SER A 333 2.15 -14.54 29.35
N TRP A 334 2.89 -13.71 28.61
CA TRP A 334 3.86 -14.16 27.63
C TRP A 334 4.85 -15.19 28.20
N LYS A 335 5.39 -14.93 29.39
CA LYS A 335 6.29 -15.84 30.11
C LYS A 335 5.61 -17.17 30.48
N GLY A 336 4.36 -17.12 30.93
CA GLY A 336 3.56 -18.32 31.23
C GLY A 336 3.26 -19.14 29.97
N PHE A 337 2.98 -18.47 28.85
CA PHE A 337 2.77 -19.10 27.57
C PHE A 337 4.04 -19.79 27.05
N LEU A 338 5.20 -19.12 27.05
CA LEU A 338 6.46 -19.75 26.62
C LEU A 338 6.84 -20.93 27.52
N SER A 339 6.60 -20.84 28.82
CA SER A 339 6.83 -21.95 29.78
C SER A 339 5.95 -23.18 29.51
N SER A 340 4.79 -23.03 28.85
CA SER A 340 3.89 -24.15 28.55
C SER A 340 4.53 -25.19 27.61
N ALA A 341 5.46 -24.76 26.75
CA ALA A 341 6.24 -25.64 25.88
C ALA A 341 7.12 -26.61 26.68
N VAL A 342 7.64 -26.18 27.83
CA VAL A 342 8.56 -26.95 28.67
C VAL A 342 7.80 -27.97 29.53
N SER A 343 6.57 -27.67 29.93
CA SER A 343 5.83 -28.48 30.92
C SER A 343 5.14 -29.73 30.36
N LYS A 344 4.72 -29.75 29.08
CA LYS A 344 3.98 -30.88 28.49
C LYS A 344 4.85 -32.02 27.96
N THR A 345 6.13 -31.77 27.68
CA THR A 345 7.04 -32.79 27.14
C THR A 345 8.03 -33.23 28.21
N LYS A 346 7.87 -34.44 28.74
CA LYS A 346 8.83 -35.06 29.70
C LYS A 346 10.26 -35.23 29.16
N ASN A 347 10.47 -34.96 27.87
CA ASN A 347 11.77 -34.77 27.26
C ASN A 347 11.86 -33.30 26.84
N THR A 348 12.87 -32.60 27.33
CA THR A 348 13.32 -31.30 26.83
C THR A 348 13.35 -31.35 25.30
N ARG A 349 12.33 -30.80 24.62
CA ARG A 349 12.45 -30.58 23.18
C ARG A 349 13.70 -29.71 22.99
N SER A 350 14.54 -30.13 22.06
CA SER A 350 15.55 -29.27 21.44
C SER A 350 14.93 -27.91 21.11
N ASP A 351 15.71 -26.83 21.15
CA ASP A 351 15.31 -25.50 20.65
C ASP A 351 14.83 -25.51 19.17
N HIS A 352 14.91 -26.67 18.53
CA HIS A 352 14.43 -26.99 17.21
C HIS A 352 12.94 -27.38 17.18
N TYR A 353 12.13 -26.64 16.42
CA TYR A 353 10.75 -27.03 16.06
C TYR A 353 10.73 -27.65 14.66
N SER A 354 9.97 -28.72 14.45
CA SER A 354 9.78 -29.30 13.11
C SER A 354 8.57 -28.61 12.45
N PRO A 355 8.75 -27.87 11.33
CA PRO A 355 7.64 -27.18 10.67
C PRO A 355 6.51 -28.11 10.28
N ILE A 356 5.28 -27.64 10.39
CA ILE A 356 4.10 -28.37 9.91
C ILE A 356 3.90 -28.05 8.43
N TYR A 357 4.30 -28.98 7.56
CA TYR A 357 4.10 -28.86 6.12
C TYR A 357 2.66 -29.18 5.73
N GLN A 358 2.08 -28.38 4.83
CA GLN A 358 0.70 -28.53 4.39
C GLN A 358 0.57 -28.24 2.89
N SER A 359 -0.57 -28.63 2.30
CA SER A 359 -0.92 -28.26 0.93
C SER A 359 -0.83 -26.74 0.74
N VAL A 360 -0.45 -26.31 -0.45
CA VAL A 360 -0.42 -24.88 -0.84
C VAL A 360 -1.77 -24.17 -0.65
N ASP A 361 -2.89 -24.90 -0.73
CA ASP A 361 -4.25 -24.39 -0.53
C ASP A 361 -4.64 -24.20 0.94
N SER A 362 -3.77 -24.60 1.87
CA SER A 362 -4.00 -24.45 3.32
C SER A 362 -3.99 -22.97 3.68
N VAL A 363 -4.96 -22.56 4.51
CA VAL A 363 -5.08 -21.18 4.97
C VAL A 363 -3.94 -20.84 5.93
N THR A 364 -3.29 -19.70 5.74
CA THR A 364 -2.21 -19.19 6.60
C THR A 364 -2.64 -17.94 7.35
N ASN A 365 -3.51 -17.12 6.76
CA ASN A 365 -3.99 -15.88 7.35
C ASN A 365 -5.45 -15.61 6.97
N ILE A 366 -6.20 -14.94 7.83
CA ILE A 366 -7.52 -14.39 7.57
C ILE A 366 -7.44 -12.89 7.78
N LEU A 367 -7.63 -12.14 6.70
CA LEU A 367 -7.71 -10.68 6.70
C LEU A 367 -9.14 -10.23 6.44
N PHE A 368 -9.45 -9.01 6.88
CA PHE A 368 -10.79 -8.44 6.76
C PHE A 368 -10.77 -7.20 5.89
N SER A 369 -11.75 -7.09 4.98
CA SER A 369 -12.00 -5.86 4.22
C SER A 369 -13.38 -5.29 4.55
N SER A 370 -13.55 -3.98 4.37
CA SER A 370 -14.83 -3.31 4.57
C SER A 370 -15.90 -3.90 3.64
N GLY A 371 -17.02 -4.33 4.21
CA GLY A 371 -18.22 -4.74 3.47
C GLY A 371 -19.13 -3.54 3.18
N THR A 372 -19.86 -3.59 2.06
CA THR A 372 -20.78 -2.51 1.67
C THR A 372 -22.11 -2.56 2.45
N THR A 373 -22.48 -3.70 3.05
CA THR A 373 -23.83 -3.93 3.61
C THR A 373 -23.91 -4.72 4.93
N GLY A 374 -22.80 -5.05 5.61
CA GLY A 374 -22.85 -5.86 6.85
C GLY A 374 -21.49 -6.07 7.54
N ASP A 375 -21.29 -7.25 8.13
CA ASP A 375 -20.00 -7.71 8.70
C ASP A 375 -18.86 -7.53 7.67
N PRO A 376 -17.63 -7.23 8.12
CA PRO A 376 -16.48 -7.13 7.21
C PRO A 376 -16.25 -8.46 6.49
N LYS A 377 -15.89 -8.40 5.20
CA LYS A 377 -15.62 -9.60 4.39
C LYS A 377 -14.37 -10.30 4.94
N ALA A 378 -14.51 -11.54 5.37
CA ALA A 378 -13.41 -12.36 5.87
C ALA A 378 -12.76 -13.13 4.71
N ILE A 379 -11.53 -12.74 4.39
CA ILE A 379 -10.76 -13.19 3.24
C ILE A 379 -9.64 -14.12 3.72
N PRO A 380 -9.77 -15.44 3.51
CA PRO A 380 -8.69 -16.37 3.79
C PRO A 380 -7.60 -16.26 2.73
N TRP A 381 -6.36 -16.20 3.18
CA TRP A 381 -5.15 -16.33 2.38
C TRP A 381 -4.60 -17.74 2.53
N THR A 382 -4.24 -18.34 1.41
CA THR A 382 -3.52 -19.61 1.38
C THR A 382 -2.01 -19.36 1.32
N GLN A 383 -1.20 -20.42 1.14
CA GLN A 383 0.24 -20.26 0.95
C GLN A 383 0.59 -19.54 -0.37
N LEU A 384 -0.36 -19.42 -1.31
CA LEU A 384 -0.18 -18.71 -2.58
C LEU A 384 -0.08 -17.18 -2.40
N ALA A 385 -0.84 -16.61 -1.47
CA ALA A 385 -0.89 -15.16 -1.26
C ALA A 385 0.48 -14.55 -0.88
N PRO A 386 1.23 -15.14 0.08
CA PRO A 386 2.62 -14.75 0.34
C PRO A 386 3.53 -14.81 -0.88
N ILE A 387 3.44 -15.88 -1.68
CA ILE A 387 4.26 -16.08 -2.90
C ILE A 387 3.97 -14.96 -3.90
N ARG A 388 2.68 -14.67 -4.12
CA ARG A 388 2.26 -13.56 -4.98
C ARG A 388 2.80 -12.23 -4.48
N SER A 389 2.64 -11.93 -3.20
CA SER A 389 3.10 -10.66 -2.64
C SER A 389 4.62 -10.50 -2.78
N ALA A 390 5.41 -11.53 -2.45
CA ALA A 390 6.85 -11.51 -2.63
C ALA A 390 7.27 -11.28 -4.08
N ALA A 391 6.58 -11.89 -5.04
CA ALA A 391 6.81 -11.67 -6.46
C ALA A 391 6.55 -10.22 -6.89
N ASP A 392 5.48 -9.59 -6.38
CA ASP A 392 5.19 -8.17 -6.66
C ASP A 392 6.25 -7.24 -6.06
N GLY A 393 6.65 -7.47 -4.81
CA GLY A 393 7.75 -6.73 -4.19
C GLY A 393 9.07 -6.91 -4.95
N TRP A 394 9.37 -8.14 -5.36
CA TRP A 394 10.57 -8.45 -6.14
C TRP A 394 10.57 -7.76 -7.52
N ALA A 395 9.44 -7.74 -8.23
CA ALA A 395 9.36 -7.23 -9.60
C ALA A 395 9.05 -5.72 -9.71
N ALA A 396 8.04 -5.24 -8.97
CA ALA A 396 7.52 -3.87 -9.11
C ALA A 396 8.22 -2.87 -8.18
N ILE A 397 8.61 -3.30 -6.98
CA ILE A 397 9.31 -2.46 -5.99
C ILE A 397 10.84 -2.64 -6.11
N ASP A 398 11.28 -3.74 -6.74
CA ASP A 398 12.69 -4.13 -6.82
C ASP A 398 13.32 -4.35 -5.44
N VAL A 399 12.63 -5.11 -4.58
CA VAL A 399 13.19 -5.53 -3.28
C VAL A 399 14.30 -6.56 -3.53
N GLN A 400 15.54 -6.22 -3.17
CA GLN A 400 16.72 -7.05 -3.36
C GLN A 400 17.32 -7.49 -2.03
N ALA A 401 18.14 -8.53 -2.06
CA ALA A 401 18.92 -8.94 -0.90
C ALA A 401 19.79 -7.77 -0.39
N GLY A 402 19.77 -7.53 0.92
CA GLY A 402 20.50 -6.44 1.56
C GLY A 402 19.76 -5.09 1.62
N ASP A 403 18.58 -4.95 1.00
CA ASP A 403 17.72 -3.78 1.22
C ASP A 403 17.22 -3.72 2.66
N VAL A 404 16.92 -2.50 3.14
CA VAL A 404 16.25 -2.25 4.42
C VAL A 404 14.89 -1.63 4.12
N TYR A 405 13.82 -2.40 4.35
CA TYR A 405 12.46 -2.01 3.99
C TYR A 405 11.66 -1.63 5.24
N CYS A 406 11.28 -0.35 5.33
CA CYS A 406 10.36 0.15 6.35
C CYS A 406 9.00 0.49 5.74
N TRP A 407 7.91 0.01 6.35
CA TRP A 407 6.56 0.52 6.11
C TRP A 407 5.85 0.70 7.45
N PRO A 408 5.47 1.93 7.86
CA PRO A 408 4.78 2.16 9.12
C PRO A 408 3.33 1.69 9.03
N THR A 409 3.09 0.41 9.32
CA THR A 409 1.79 -0.26 9.23
C THR A 409 1.56 -1.19 10.43
N ASN A 410 0.45 -1.93 10.44
CA ASN A 410 0.20 -3.03 11.37
C ASN A 410 -0.19 -4.33 10.63
N LEU A 411 -0.21 -5.45 11.35
CA LEU A 411 -0.54 -6.77 10.79
C LEU A 411 -2.03 -6.92 10.39
N GLY A 412 -2.90 -6.02 10.86
CA GLY A 412 -4.33 -5.99 10.53
C GLY A 412 -4.64 -5.52 9.10
N TRP A 413 -3.68 -4.87 8.44
CA TRP A 413 -3.79 -4.43 7.04
C TRP A 413 -3.01 -5.34 6.12
N VAL A 414 -3.46 -5.48 4.87
CA VAL A 414 -2.78 -6.26 3.83
C VAL A 414 -1.27 -5.98 3.74
N ILE A 415 -0.87 -4.70 3.86
CA ILE A 415 0.53 -4.28 3.79
C ILE A 415 1.39 -4.91 4.90
N GLY A 416 0.84 -5.13 6.09
CA GLY A 416 1.56 -5.70 7.23
C GLY A 416 2.10 -7.09 6.92
N PRO A 417 1.25 -8.09 6.64
CA PRO A 417 1.72 -9.40 6.22
C PRO A 417 2.55 -9.37 4.92
N THR A 418 2.20 -8.56 3.90
CA THR A 418 2.98 -8.55 2.66
C THR A 418 4.41 -8.05 2.86
N VAL A 419 4.65 -7.05 3.73
CA VAL A 419 6.02 -6.54 3.94
C VAL A 419 6.93 -7.57 4.60
N LEU A 420 6.39 -8.47 5.43
CA LEU A 420 7.13 -9.62 5.97
C LEU A 420 7.60 -10.53 4.82
N TYR A 421 6.69 -10.87 3.92
CA TYR A 421 7.01 -11.75 2.79
C TYR A 421 7.90 -11.08 1.75
N HIS A 422 7.71 -9.77 1.48
CA HIS A 422 8.64 -8.98 0.68
C HIS A 422 10.05 -9.06 1.26
N CYS A 423 10.23 -8.89 2.57
CA CYS A 423 11.57 -8.87 3.16
C CYS A 423 12.18 -10.27 3.19
N PHE A 424 11.49 -11.20 3.82
CA PHE A 424 12.09 -12.48 4.13
C PHE A 424 12.29 -13.29 2.85
N LEU A 425 11.31 -13.40 1.96
CA LEU A 425 11.48 -14.22 0.75
C LEU A 425 12.47 -13.65 -0.28
N THR A 426 12.91 -12.40 -0.16
CA THR A 426 13.91 -11.79 -1.07
C THR A 426 15.27 -11.50 -0.42
N GLY A 427 15.46 -11.83 0.88
CA GLY A 427 16.71 -11.56 1.59
C GLY A 427 16.90 -10.12 2.06
N ALA A 428 15.84 -9.31 2.11
CA ALA A 428 15.89 -7.95 2.66
C ALA A 428 15.66 -7.94 4.18
N THR A 429 16.08 -6.87 4.83
CA THR A 429 15.87 -6.59 6.25
C THR A 429 14.56 -5.85 6.46
N LEU A 430 13.72 -6.33 7.38
CA LEU A 430 12.50 -5.63 7.81
C LEU A 430 12.86 -4.55 8.84
N ALA A 431 12.42 -3.31 8.62
CA ALA A 431 12.62 -2.20 9.55
C ALA A 431 11.32 -1.84 10.28
N LEU A 432 11.32 -1.94 11.61
CA LEU A 432 10.16 -1.69 12.47
C LEU A 432 10.39 -0.49 13.39
N TYR A 433 9.46 0.44 13.39
CA TYR A 433 9.42 1.53 14.38
C TYR A 433 8.24 1.30 15.32
N HIS A 434 8.51 1.05 16.60
CA HIS A 434 7.46 0.80 17.60
C HIS A 434 6.95 2.13 18.17
N GLY A 435 6.15 2.86 17.39
CA GLY A 435 5.66 4.17 17.79
C GLY A 435 4.82 4.88 16.73
N SER A 436 4.53 6.15 16.97
CA SER A 436 3.87 7.01 15.99
C SER A 436 4.80 7.38 14.82
N PRO A 437 4.44 7.09 13.56
CA PRO A 437 5.27 7.44 12.41
C PRO A 437 5.21 8.93 12.03
N GLN A 438 4.42 9.74 12.74
CA GLN A 438 4.17 11.15 12.37
C GLN A 438 5.27 12.11 12.84
N GLY A 439 6.11 11.69 13.79
CA GLY A 439 7.10 12.56 14.44
C GLY A 439 8.51 12.43 13.88
N ARG A 440 9.39 13.34 14.32
CA ARG A 440 10.82 13.36 13.97
C ARG A 440 11.55 12.06 14.32
N ASP A 441 11.22 11.46 15.46
CA ASP A 441 11.83 10.21 15.94
C ASP A 441 11.74 9.08 14.91
N PHE A 442 10.60 8.99 14.20
CA PHE A 442 10.42 8.04 13.10
C PHE A 442 11.38 8.34 11.95
N GLY A 443 11.46 9.60 11.52
CA GLY A 443 12.36 10.00 10.44
C GLY A 443 13.84 9.76 10.78
N LYS A 444 14.20 9.95 12.05
CA LYS A 444 15.55 9.65 12.54
C LYS A 444 15.82 8.14 12.58
N PHE A 445 14.83 7.33 12.95
CA PHE A 445 14.93 5.87 12.78
C PHE A 445 15.16 5.47 11.32
N VAL A 446 14.41 6.04 10.37
CA VAL A 446 14.59 5.78 8.94
C VAL A 446 16.03 6.05 8.48
N GLN A 447 16.60 7.17 8.90
CA GLN A 447 18.00 7.53 8.65
C GLN A 447 18.98 6.53 9.28
N ASP A 448 18.86 6.30 10.60
CA ASP A 448 19.81 5.52 11.39
C ASP A 448 19.78 4.03 11.05
N ALA A 449 18.60 3.48 10.72
CA ALA A 449 18.43 2.11 10.25
C ALA A 449 18.96 1.92 8.81
N GLY A 450 19.23 3.01 8.08
CA GLY A 450 19.70 2.97 6.69
C GLY A 450 18.64 2.44 5.74
N VAL A 451 17.37 2.85 5.93
CA VAL A 451 16.25 2.43 5.08
C VAL A 451 16.53 2.75 3.62
N THR A 452 16.41 1.74 2.76
CA THR A 452 16.54 1.88 1.30
C THR A 452 15.17 1.93 0.63
N ILE A 453 14.15 1.31 1.21
CA ILE A 453 12.77 1.31 0.70
C ILE A 453 11.84 1.81 1.79
N LEU A 454 11.20 2.97 1.57
CA LEU A 454 10.26 3.55 2.53
C LEU A 454 8.83 3.55 1.97
N GLY A 455 7.98 2.72 2.57
CA GLY A 455 6.55 2.73 2.36
C GLY A 455 5.85 3.85 3.13
N THR A 456 4.79 4.43 2.55
CA THR A 456 4.00 5.50 3.15
C THR A 456 2.54 5.46 2.68
N VAL A 457 1.74 6.37 3.24
CA VAL A 457 0.40 6.71 2.77
C VAL A 457 0.34 8.23 2.54
N PRO A 458 -0.42 8.72 1.55
CA PRO A 458 -0.48 10.16 1.21
C PRO A 458 -0.74 11.08 2.42
N SER A 459 -1.69 10.74 3.29
CA SER A 459 -1.96 11.50 4.51
C SER A 459 -0.74 11.67 5.44
N LEU A 460 0.14 10.67 5.50
CA LEU A 460 1.32 10.68 6.35
C LEU A 460 2.40 11.61 5.77
N VAL A 461 2.59 11.57 4.45
CA VAL A 461 3.47 12.51 3.73
C VAL A 461 3.02 13.95 3.95
N LYS A 462 1.71 14.19 3.82
CA LYS A 462 1.10 15.49 4.07
C LYS A 462 1.37 15.99 5.49
N ALA A 463 1.22 15.13 6.50
CA ALA A 463 1.52 15.46 7.89
C ALA A 463 3.01 15.77 8.10
N TRP A 464 3.92 14.98 7.53
CA TRP A 464 5.37 15.24 7.62
C TRP A 464 5.77 16.57 7.02
N LYS A 465 5.20 16.89 5.86
CA LYS A 465 5.42 18.14 5.15
C LYS A 465 4.87 19.33 5.92
N SER A 466 3.62 19.25 6.41
CA SER A 466 2.97 20.38 7.08
C SER A 466 3.60 20.70 8.44
N THR A 467 4.09 19.68 9.14
CA THR A 467 4.74 19.84 10.45
C THR A 467 6.24 20.10 10.36
N GLN A 468 6.84 19.96 9.17
CA GLN A 468 8.28 20.08 8.94
C GLN A 468 9.14 19.13 9.81
N CYS A 469 8.55 18.09 10.40
CA CYS A 469 9.24 17.23 11.37
C CYS A 469 10.44 16.46 10.78
N MET A 470 10.51 16.34 9.45
CA MET A 470 11.58 15.66 8.72
C MET A 470 12.74 16.56 8.28
N GLU A 471 12.71 17.86 8.61
CA GLU A 471 13.78 18.78 8.23
C GLU A 471 15.15 18.42 8.83
N GLY A 472 16.21 18.55 8.03
CA GLY A 472 17.58 18.23 8.45
C GLY A 472 17.90 16.74 8.62
N LEU A 473 16.98 15.83 8.26
CA LEU A 473 17.26 14.40 8.21
C LEU A 473 17.84 14.00 6.84
N ASP A 474 18.77 13.05 6.84
CA ASP A 474 19.38 12.49 5.63
C ASP A 474 18.63 11.23 5.19
N TRP A 475 17.80 11.39 4.17
CA TRP A 475 17.04 10.31 3.53
C TRP A 475 17.64 9.87 2.19
N THR A 476 18.89 10.27 1.89
CA THR A 476 19.51 10.03 0.58
C THR A 476 19.85 8.56 0.30
N LYS A 477 19.83 7.69 1.31
CA LYS A 477 19.95 6.24 1.16
C LYS A 477 18.70 5.58 0.56
N ILE A 478 17.55 6.23 0.61
CA ILE A 478 16.31 5.69 0.06
C ILE A 478 16.44 5.64 -1.46
N LYS A 479 16.39 4.43 -2.03
CA LYS A 479 16.41 4.18 -3.47
C LYS A 479 15.02 4.26 -4.10
N SER A 480 13.97 4.04 -3.31
CA SER A 480 12.58 4.12 -3.75
C SER A 480 11.64 4.34 -2.57
N PHE A 481 10.63 5.17 -2.78
CA PHE A 481 9.47 5.23 -1.90
C PHE A 481 8.37 4.32 -2.45
N CYS A 482 7.44 3.91 -1.60
CA CYS A 482 6.21 3.23 -2.03
C CYS A 482 5.00 3.94 -1.41
N SER A 483 3.93 4.10 -2.17
CA SER A 483 2.68 4.70 -1.70
C SER A 483 1.50 3.77 -2.00
N SER A 484 0.58 3.64 -1.04
CA SER A 484 -0.64 2.85 -1.21
C SER A 484 -1.74 3.29 -0.26
N GLY A 485 -2.97 2.81 -0.49
CA GLY A 485 -4.11 2.98 0.42
C GLY A 485 -4.97 4.23 0.17
N GLU A 486 -4.37 5.31 -0.34
CA GLU A 486 -5.05 6.56 -0.72
C GLU A 486 -4.51 7.08 -2.05
N THR A 487 -5.19 8.05 -2.67
CA THR A 487 -4.69 8.68 -3.90
C THR A 487 -3.67 9.75 -3.56
N SER A 488 -2.45 9.62 -4.08
CA SER A 488 -1.40 10.60 -3.89
C SER A 488 -1.69 11.93 -4.59
N ASN A 489 -1.06 12.98 -4.09
CA ASN A 489 -1.14 14.34 -4.58
C ASN A 489 0.24 14.77 -5.07
N VAL A 490 0.27 15.38 -6.27
CA VAL A 490 1.49 15.85 -6.95
C VAL A 490 2.42 16.65 -6.05
N ASP A 491 1.89 17.55 -5.23
CA ASP A 491 2.73 18.45 -4.42
C ASP A 491 3.33 17.77 -3.18
N ASP A 492 2.67 16.75 -2.63
CA ASP A 492 3.20 15.96 -1.52
C ASP A 492 4.23 14.93 -2.03
N ASP A 493 3.97 14.33 -3.19
CA ASP A 493 4.92 13.44 -3.85
C ASP A 493 6.19 14.18 -4.31
N LEU A 494 6.04 15.40 -4.83
CA LEU A 494 7.17 16.27 -5.15
C LEU A 494 8.01 16.55 -3.91
N TRP A 495 7.38 16.85 -2.77
CA TRP A 495 8.07 17.04 -1.50
C TRP A 495 8.80 15.76 -1.08
N LEU A 496 8.12 14.61 -1.10
CA LEU A 496 8.68 13.34 -0.64
C LEU A 496 9.87 12.91 -1.50
N SER A 497 9.70 12.86 -2.81
CA SER A 497 10.73 12.43 -3.75
C SER A 497 11.95 13.36 -3.69
N SER A 498 11.77 14.67 -3.48
CA SER A 498 12.89 15.61 -3.33
C SER A 498 13.81 15.28 -2.16
N LYS A 499 13.32 14.59 -1.11
CA LYS A 499 14.15 14.14 0.03
C LYS A 499 15.19 13.08 -0.32
N ALA A 500 15.06 12.44 -1.47
CA ALA A 500 16.00 11.44 -1.97
C ALA A 500 16.36 11.67 -3.45
N TYR A 501 16.66 12.93 -3.82
CA TYR A 501 17.08 13.29 -5.19
C TYR A 501 16.10 12.83 -6.29
N TYR A 502 14.79 12.88 -6.00
CA TYR A 502 13.72 12.45 -6.88
C TYR A 502 13.76 10.98 -7.28
N ASN A 503 14.33 10.12 -6.43
CA ASN A 503 14.15 8.68 -6.53
C ASN A 503 12.64 8.32 -6.58
N PRO A 504 12.27 7.24 -7.27
CA PRO A 504 10.89 7.00 -7.65
C PRO A 504 10.03 6.68 -6.44
N ILE A 505 8.79 7.16 -6.49
CA ILE A 505 7.66 6.72 -5.69
C ILE A 505 6.94 5.66 -6.52
N VAL A 506 6.99 4.41 -6.05
CA VAL A 506 6.25 3.29 -6.62
C VAL A 506 4.84 3.31 -6.05
N GLU A 507 3.89 3.80 -6.83
CA GLU A 507 2.47 3.77 -6.50
C GLU A 507 1.92 2.35 -6.60
N LEU A 508 1.14 1.90 -5.61
CA LEU A 508 0.60 0.53 -5.55
C LEU A 508 -0.91 0.55 -5.29
N CYS A 509 -1.70 0.00 -6.22
CA CYS A 509 -3.14 -0.18 -6.05
C CYS A 509 -3.53 -1.65 -6.17
N GLY A 510 -4.21 -2.13 -5.14
CA GLY A 510 -4.48 -3.55 -4.92
C GLY A 510 -5.55 -3.74 -3.87
N GLY A 511 -5.65 -4.98 -3.40
CA GLY A 511 -6.64 -5.34 -2.40
C GLY A 511 -6.25 -6.56 -1.59
N THR A 512 -6.84 -6.66 -0.40
CA THR A 512 -6.72 -7.83 0.47
C THR A 512 -7.11 -9.12 -0.27
N GLU A 513 -8.09 -9.03 -1.17
CA GLU A 513 -8.60 -10.14 -1.98
C GLU A 513 -7.66 -10.60 -3.10
N LEU A 514 -6.62 -9.83 -3.43
CA LEU A 514 -5.63 -10.22 -4.44
C LEU A 514 -4.28 -10.60 -3.82
N ALA A 515 -4.05 -10.25 -2.55
CA ALA A 515 -2.74 -10.31 -1.91
C ALA A 515 -1.63 -9.63 -2.75
N SER A 516 -2.02 -8.61 -3.51
CA SER A 516 -1.26 -8.07 -4.64
C SER A 516 -1.79 -6.70 -5.04
N SER A 517 -0.97 -5.97 -5.79
CA SER A 517 -1.39 -4.82 -6.60
C SER A 517 -1.76 -5.27 -8.00
N TYR A 518 -2.88 -4.78 -8.55
CA TYR A 518 -3.26 -5.06 -9.94
C TYR A 518 -2.66 -4.00 -10.90
N ILE A 519 -2.47 -2.77 -10.42
CA ILE A 519 -1.74 -1.70 -11.09
C ILE A 519 -0.67 -1.14 -10.14
N ALA A 520 0.47 -0.76 -10.71
CA ALA A 520 1.64 -0.33 -9.97
C ALA A 520 2.51 0.67 -10.74
N GLY A 521 3.38 1.36 -10.02
CA GLY A 521 4.60 1.93 -10.58
C GLY A 521 5.60 0.83 -10.96
N SER A 522 6.58 1.14 -11.81
CA SER A 522 7.66 0.22 -12.13
C SER A 522 8.99 0.94 -12.36
N PRO A 523 10.11 0.46 -11.79
CA PRO A 523 11.44 1.03 -12.06
C PRO A 523 11.93 0.76 -13.49
N LEU A 524 11.12 0.12 -14.34
CA LEU A 524 11.38 -0.05 -15.77
C LEU A 524 10.57 0.90 -16.65
N GLN A 525 9.72 1.76 -16.06
CA GLN A 525 8.92 2.74 -16.77
C GLN A 525 9.15 4.15 -16.20
N PRO A 526 9.03 5.23 -17.00
CA PRO A 526 9.00 6.58 -16.46
C PRO A 526 7.84 6.76 -15.47
N GLN A 527 8.01 7.61 -14.46
CA GLN A 527 6.99 7.83 -13.43
C GLN A 527 6.47 9.28 -13.49
N ALA A 528 5.16 9.43 -13.22
CA ALA A 528 4.48 10.69 -12.97
C ALA A 528 3.83 10.66 -11.58
N PHE A 529 3.85 11.80 -10.87
CA PHE A 529 3.28 11.88 -9.52
C PHE A 529 1.78 11.63 -9.51
N GLY A 530 1.29 10.89 -8.50
CA GLY A 530 -0.13 10.53 -8.37
C GLY A 530 -0.68 9.63 -9.47
N THR A 531 0.17 8.88 -10.20
CA THR A 531 -0.23 7.97 -11.28
C THR A 531 0.45 6.61 -11.16
N PHE A 532 -0.18 5.57 -11.69
CA PHE A 532 0.43 4.25 -11.88
C PHE A 532 0.91 4.16 -13.32
N SER A 533 2.13 3.64 -13.54
CA SER A 533 2.71 3.54 -14.89
C SER A 533 2.26 2.28 -15.64
N THR A 534 1.78 1.25 -14.95
CA THR A 534 1.47 -0.04 -15.59
C THR A 534 0.58 -0.96 -14.74
N ALA A 535 0.06 -2.02 -15.36
CA ALA A 535 -0.43 -3.21 -14.69
C ALA A 535 0.73 -4.02 -14.07
N SER A 536 0.46 -4.76 -12.99
CA SER A 536 1.41 -5.72 -12.42
C SER A 536 1.60 -6.94 -13.33
N MET A 537 2.72 -7.64 -13.19
CA MET A 537 2.99 -8.84 -13.99
C MET A 537 1.94 -9.93 -13.77
N THR A 538 1.57 -10.62 -14.86
CA THR A 538 0.47 -11.60 -14.98
C THR A 538 -0.94 -11.04 -14.75
N THR A 539 -1.08 -9.77 -14.39
CA THR A 539 -2.39 -9.13 -14.24
C THR A 539 -2.87 -8.60 -15.59
N GLY A 540 -3.99 -9.13 -16.07
CA GLY A 540 -4.76 -8.55 -17.17
C GLY A 540 -6.07 -7.94 -16.67
N PHE A 541 -6.47 -6.80 -17.23
CA PHE A 541 -7.75 -6.16 -16.89
C PHE A 541 -8.32 -5.38 -18.08
N LEU A 542 -9.61 -5.09 -18.00
CA LEU A 542 -10.34 -4.25 -18.95
C LEU A 542 -11.02 -3.09 -18.21
N ILE A 543 -11.21 -1.99 -18.94
CA ILE A 543 -11.93 -0.80 -18.47
C ILE A 543 -13.25 -0.76 -19.22
N PHE A 544 -14.36 -0.75 -18.49
CA PHE A 544 -15.70 -0.77 -19.06
C PHE A 544 -16.34 0.61 -19.03
N ASP A 545 -17.01 0.95 -20.13
CA ASP A 545 -17.95 2.07 -20.14
C ASP A 545 -19.20 1.77 -19.31
N GLU A 546 -20.11 2.74 -19.25
CA GLU A 546 -21.36 2.61 -18.50
C GLU A 546 -22.35 1.57 -19.06
N ASN A 547 -22.15 1.12 -20.30
CA ASN A 547 -22.95 0.10 -20.96
C ASN A 547 -22.33 -1.30 -20.81
N GLY A 548 -21.19 -1.43 -20.12
CA GLY A 548 -20.46 -2.69 -19.96
C GLY A 548 -19.66 -3.10 -21.20
N VAL A 549 -19.36 -2.15 -22.09
CA VAL A 549 -18.50 -2.37 -23.27
C VAL A 549 -17.06 -2.03 -22.90
N PRO A 550 -16.08 -2.92 -23.18
CA PRO A 550 -14.69 -2.65 -22.86
C PRO A 550 -14.09 -1.63 -23.84
N TYR A 551 -13.36 -0.65 -23.32
CA TYR A 551 -12.55 0.26 -24.13
C TYR A 551 -11.34 -0.46 -24.76
N PRO A 552 -10.89 -0.07 -25.98
CA PRO A 552 -9.65 -0.56 -26.58
C PRO A 552 -8.43 -0.25 -25.69
N GLU A 553 -7.38 -1.08 -25.67
CA GLU A 553 -6.25 -0.97 -24.72
C GLU A 553 -5.41 0.32 -24.82
N ASP A 554 -5.33 0.94 -25.99
CA ASP A 554 -4.47 2.10 -26.23
C ASP A 554 -5.22 3.44 -26.27
N VAL A 555 -6.49 3.44 -25.86
CA VAL A 555 -7.35 4.63 -25.91
C VAL A 555 -7.51 5.22 -24.51
N ALA A 556 -7.33 6.54 -24.40
CA ALA A 556 -7.63 7.26 -23.16
C ALA A 556 -9.12 7.10 -22.81
N CYS A 557 -9.41 6.69 -21.58
CA CYS A 557 -10.78 6.35 -21.17
C CYS A 557 -10.95 6.41 -19.65
N VAL A 558 -12.20 6.37 -19.20
CA VAL A 558 -12.57 6.29 -17.78
C VAL A 558 -13.65 5.23 -17.62
N GLY A 559 -13.52 4.34 -16.64
CA GLY A 559 -14.49 3.26 -16.45
C GLY A 559 -14.20 2.31 -15.30
N GLU A 560 -15.11 1.37 -15.07
CA GLU A 560 -14.98 0.34 -14.03
C GLU A 560 -13.99 -0.75 -14.47
N VAL A 561 -13.18 -1.24 -13.52
CA VAL A 561 -12.21 -2.30 -13.75
C VAL A 561 -12.85 -3.69 -13.64
N GLY A 562 -12.66 -4.50 -14.70
CA GLY A 562 -12.85 -5.95 -14.66
C GLY A 562 -11.52 -6.69 -14.84
N LEU A 563 -11.12 -7.47 -13.83
CA LEU A 563 -9.87 -8.23 -13.83
C LEU A 563 -10.06 -9.59 -14.49
N PHE A 564 -9.01 -10.09 -15.16
CA PHE A 564 -8.97 -11.49 -15.58
C PHE A 564 -8.91 -12.39 -14.35
N PRO A 565 -9.67 -13.51 -14.33
CA PRO A 565 -9.83 -14.31 -13.11
C PRO A 565 -8.60 -15.15 -12.77
N LEU A 566 -7.73 -15.44 -13.75
CA LEU A 566 -6.48 -16.19 -13.56
C LEU A 566 -5.43 -15.32 -12.84
N SER A 567 -5.47 -15.32 -11.51
CA SER A 567 -4.54 -14.56 -10.66
C SER A 567 -4.06 -15.42 -9.50
N LEU A 568 -2.76 -15.77 -9.49
CA LEU A 568 -2.15 -16.52 -8.38
C LEU A 568 -2.31 -15.74 -7.08
N GLY A 569 -2.76 -16.42 -6.02
CA GLY A 569 -2.91 -15.84 -4.68
C GLY A 569 -4.18 -15.02 -4.46
N ALA A 570 -4.98 -14.78 -5.52
CA ALA A 570 -6.28 -14.15 -5.36
C ALA A 570 -7.26 -15.06 -4.59
N SER A 571 -8.16 -14.45 -3.83
CA SER A 571 -9.13 -15.19 -3.04
C SER A 571 -10.07 -16.00 -3.93
N ASP A 572 -10.30 -17.24 -3.55
CA ASP A 572 -11.23 -18.19 -4.17
C ASP A 572 -12.53 -18.34 -3.36
N ARG A 573 -12.55 -17.86 -2.11
CA ARG A 573 -13.70 -17.93 -1.19
C ARG A 573 -13.71 -16.76 -0.20
N LEU A 574 -14.87 -16.58 0.44
CA LEU A 574 -15.06 -15.72 1.62
C LEU A 574 -15.64 -16.58 2.74
N LEU A 575 -15.31 -16.30 4.00
CA LEU A 575 -15.80 -17.11 5.13
C LEU A 575 -17.23 -16.75 5.57
N ASN A 576 -17.70 -15.55 5.22
CA ASN A 576 -18.97 -14.99 5.72
C ASN A 576 -19.83 -14.34 4.63
N ALA A 577 -19.51 -14.56 3.35
CA ALA A 577 -20.28 -14.07 2.21
C ALA A 577 -20.11 -15.03 1.04
N ASP A 578 -21.01 -14.95 0.07
CA ASP A 578 -20.88 -15.69 -1.18
C ASP A 578 -19.85 -14.99 -2.09
N HIS A 579 -18.82 -15.72 -2.51
CA HIS A 579 -17.71 -15.17 -3.29
C HIS A 579 -18.12 -14.84 -4.74
N GLU A 580 -18.99 -15.67 -5.33
CA GLU A 580 -19.48 -15.49 -6.69
C GLU A 580 -20.37 -14.25 -6.81
N GLU A 581 -21.29 -14.10 -5.85
CA GLU A 581 -22.18 -12.95 -5.74
C GLU A 581 -21.40 -11.63 -5.54
N VAL A 582 -20.31 -11.65 -4.77
CA VAL A 582 -19.52 -10.44 -4.49
C VAL A 582 -18.63 -10.04 -5.68
N TYR A 583 -17.96 -11.00 -6.30
CA TYR A 583 -16.86 -10.69 -7.24
C TYR A 583 -17.17 -10.96 -8.71
N PHE A 584 -18.20 -11.74 -9.05
CA PHE A 584 -18.44 -12.14 -10.44
C PHE A 584 -19.85 -11.79 -10.94
N LYS A 585 -20.83 -11.73 -10.04
CA LYS A 585 -22.21 -11.40 -10.43
C LYS A 585 -22.34 -10.03 -11.09
N GLY A 586 -22.95 -10.04 -12.27
CA GLY A 586 -23.17 -8.85 -13.08
C GLY A 586 -21.94 -8.35 -13.84
N MET A 587 -20.83 -9.09 -13.83
CA MET A 587 -19.69 -8.78 -14.68
C MET A 587 -19.87 -9.32 -16.10
N PRO A 588 -19.40 -8.58 -17.13
CA PRO A 588 -19.51 -9.00 -18.52
C PRO A 588 -18.66 -10.25 -18.80
N ILE A 589 -19.11 -11.04 -19.78
CA ILE A 589 -18.36 -12.18 -20.32
C ILE A 589 -17.45 -11.67 -21.44
N TYR A 590 -16.15 -11.71 -21.21
CA TYR A 590 -15.17 -11.30 -22.21
C TYR A 590 -14.93 -12.41 -23.24
N LYS A 591 -14.98 -12.03 -24.53
CA LYS A 591 -14.79 -12.92 -25.70
C LYS A 591 -15.63 -14.21 -25.64
N GLY A 592 -16.80 -14.16 -24.99
CA GLY A 592 -17.72 -15.30 -24.85
C GLY A 592 -17.17 -16.47 -24.03
N LYS A 593 -16.05 -16.30 -23.31
CA LYS A 593 -15.34 -17.40 -22.63
C LYS A 593 -15.04 -17.17 -21.16
N GLN A 594 -14.88 -15.92 -20.71
CA GLN A 594 -14.40 -15.64 -19.35
C GLN A 594 -15.26 -14.58 -18.67
N VAL A 595 -15.87 -14.94 -17.54
CA VAL A 595 -16.48 -13.96 -16.63
C VAL A 595 -15.35 -13.24 -15.89
N LEU A 596 -15.35 -11.92 -15.97
CA LEU A 596 -14.34 -11.11 -15.29
C LEU A 596 -14.62 -10.97 -13.81
N ARG A 597 -13.56 -10.73 -13.03
CA ARG A 597 -13.66 -10.44 -11.61
C ARG A 597 -13.83 -8.93 -11.40
N ARG A 598 -14.91 -8.53 -10.74
CA ARG A 598 -15.11 -7.15 -10.27
C ARG A 598 -14.04 -6.79 -9.24
N HIS A 599 -13.35 -5.69 -9.46
CA HIS A 599 -12.50 -5.07 -8.43
C HIS A 599 -13.26 -3.98 -7.65
N GLY A 600 -14.14 -3.26 -8.35
CA GLY A 600 -14.94 -2.16 -7.80
C GLY A 600 -14.22 -0.81 -7.79
N ASP A 601 -13.09 -0.69 -8.48
CA ASP A 601 -12.44 0.59 -8.76
C ASP A 601 -12.91 1.16 -10.09
N ILE A 602 -12.96 2.48 -10.17
CA ILE A 602 -13.01 3.23 -11.42
C ILE A 602 -11.63 3.81 -11.65
N ILE A 603 -11.12 3.64 -12.87
CA ILE A 603 -9.82 4.17 -13.25
C ILE A 603 -9.94 5.01 -14.51
N LYS A 604 -9.07 6.01 -14.62
CA LYS A 604 -8.79 6.76 -15.83
C LYS A 604 -7.47 6.27 -16.42
N ARG A 605 -7.46 5.87 -17.68
CA ARG A 605 -6.25 5.70 -18.47
C ARG A 605 -6.00 6.98 -19.28
N THR A 606 -4.82 7.56 -19.16
CA THR A 606 -4.44 8.78 -19.88
C THR A 606 -3.94 8.47 -21.28
N VAL A 607 -3.79 9.52 -22.09
CA VAL A 607 -2.90 9.47 -23.26
C VAL A 607 -1.50 9.11 -22.76
N GLY A 608 -0.87 8.11 -23.38
CA GLY A 608 0.40 7.53 -22.92
C GLY A 608 0.28 6.39 -21.91
N GLY A 609 -0.94 5.95 -21.56
CA GLY A 609 -1.16 4.69 -20.84
C GLY A 609 -1.05 4.74 -19.31
N TYR A 610 -0.79 5.90 -18.71
CA TYR A 610 -0.77 6.05 -17.25
C TYR A 610 -2.17 5.88 -16.69
N ILE A 611 -2.25 5.35 -15.47
CA ILE A 611 -3.50 5.01 -14.82
C ILE A 611 -3.67 5.91 -13.59
N ILE A 612 -4.88 6.41 -13.40
CA ILE A 612 -5.28 7.23 -12.26
C ILE A 612 -6.52 6.59 -11.65
N VAL A 613 -6.46 6.26 -10.37
CA VAL A 613 -7.62 5.76 -9.64
C VAL A 613 -8.57 6.92 -9.38
N GLN A 614 -9.82 6.76 -9.81
CA GLN A 614 -10.91 7.71 -9.66
C GLN A 614 -11.81 7.35 -8.47
N GLY A 615 -11.38 6.44 -7.60
CA GLY A 615 -12.15 6.00 -6.46
C GLY A 615 -13.00 4.76 -6.77
N ARG A 616 -13.96 4.48 -5.90
CA ARG A 616 -14.74 3.25 -5.94
C ARG A 616 -16.01 3.41 -6.76
N ALA A 617 -16.40 2.37 -7.48
CA ALA A 617 -17.63 2.36 -8.27
C ALA A 617 -18.88 2.60 -7.41
N ASP A 618 -18.90 2.08 -6.18
CA ASP A 618 -19.97 2.29 -5.19
C ASP A 618 -19.93 3.67 -4.50
N ASP A 619 -18.87 4.47 -4.72
CA ASP A 619 -18.74 5.85 -4.26
C ASP A 619 -18.95 6.89 -5.37
N THR A 620 -19.34 6.47 -6.59
CA THR A 620 -19.73 7.40 -7.65
C THR A 620 -20.98 8.19 -7.28
N MET A 621 -20.97 9.47 -7.64
CA MET A 621 -22.06 10.40 -7.39
C MET A 621 -22.76 10.73 -8.70
N ASN A 622 -24.09 10.87 -8.69
CA ASN A 622 -24.83 11.35 -9.84
C ASN A 622 -25.36 12.77 -9.59
N LEU A 623 -24.61 13.75 -10.08
CA LEU A 623 -24.92 15.17 -9.92
C LEU A 623 -25.59 15.70 -11.18
N GLY A 624 -26.90 15.91 -11.13
CA GLY A 624 -27.63 16.49 -12.27
C GLY A 624 -27.70 15.59 -13.51
N GLY A 625 -27.62 14.27 -13.34
CA GLY A 625 -27.60 13.31 -14.45
C GLY A 625 -26.18 12.95 -14.92
N ILE A 626 -25.15 13.57 -14.36
CA ILE A 626 -23.75 13.37 -14.71
C ILE A 626 -23.06 12.58 -13.59
N LYS A 627 -22.49 11.42 -13.93
CA LYS A 627 -21.68 10.63 -12.99
C LYS A 627 -20.32 11.29 -12.78
N THR A 628 -19.91 11.43 -11.53
CA THR A 628 -18.61 12.00 -11.17
C THR A 628 -18.02 11.28 -9.96
N SER A 629 -16.70 11.26 -9.90
CA SER A 629 -15.96 10.76 -8.74
C SER A 629 -15.97 11.78 -7.60
N SER A 630 -16.02 11.29 -6.36
CA SER A 630 -15.75 12.11 -5.18
C SER A 630 -14.32 12.65 -5.16
N VAL A 631 -13.34 11.86 -5.59
CA VAL A 631 -11.90 12.19 -5.54
C VAL A 631 -11.56 13.35 -6.49
N GLU A 632 -12.17 13.42 -7.67
CA GLU A 632 -11.94 14.53 -8.61
C GLU A 632 -12.42 15.86 -8.03
N ILE A 633 -13.60 15.85 -7.40
CA ILE A 633 -14.14 17.03 -6.70
C ILE A 633 -13.23 17.42 -5.55
N GLU A 634 -12.80 16.45 -4.73
CA GLU A 634 -11.92 16.68 -3.58
C GLU A 634 -10.60 17.34 -4.01
N ARG A 635 -9.93 16.83 -5.07
CA ARG A 635 -8.68 17.41 -5.58
C ARG A 635 -8.81 18.88 -6.00
N VAL A 636 -9.95 19.25 -6.56
CA VAL A 636 -10.21 20.64 -6.98
C VAL A 636 -10.52 21.51 -5.77
N CYS A 637 -11.32 21.01 -4.83
CA CYS A 637 -11.64 21.73 -3.60
C CYS A 637 -10.40 21.94 -2.71
N ASP A 638 -9.54 20.93 -2.55
CA ASP A 638 -8.29 21.00 -1.77
C ASP A 638 -7.36 22.12 -2.25
N ARG A 639 -7.43 22.49 -3.54
CA ARG A 639 -6.61 23.54 -4.16
C ARG A 639 -7.31 24.90 -4.24
N ALA A 640 -8.59 24.98 -3.88
CA ALA A 640 -9.40 26.18 -4.05
C ALA A 640 -9.10 27.26 -3.00
N ASP A 641 -8.50 26.88 -1.87
CA ASP A 641 -8.17 27.80 -0.78
C ASP A 641 -6.99 27.27 0.05
N GLU A 642 -6.10 28.16 0.47
CA GLU A 642 -4.93 27.81 1.28
C GLU A 642 -5.29 27.36 2.70
N CYS A 643 -6.46 27.76 3.22
CA CYS A 643 -6.91 27.40 4.57
C CYS A 643 -7.31 25.92 4.71
N ILE A 644 -7.42 25.20 3.61
CA ILE A 644 -7.93 23.83 3.59
C ILE A 644 -6.83 22.86 3.96
N LEU A 645 -7.11 22.05 4.97
CA LEU A 645 -6.31 20.87 5.22
C LEU A 645 -6.72 19.78 4.25
N GLU A 646 -7.98 19.37 4.23
CA GLU A 646 -8.48 18.31 3.34
C GLU A 646 -9.99 18.40 3.11
N THR A 647 -10.46 17.81 2.01
CA THR A 647 -11.88 17.73 1.65
C THR A 647 -12.37 16.30 1.43
N ALA A 648 -13.66 16.08 1.66
CA ALA A 648 -14.35 14.83 1.34
C ALA A 648 -15.70 15.15 0.67
N ALA A 649 -15.90 14.66 -0.54
CA ALA A 649 -17.11 14.90 -1.32
C ALA A 649 -18.07 13.71 -1.19
N VAL A 650 -19.34 14.00 -0.91
CA VAL A 650 -20.40 13.00 -0.88
C VAL A 650 -21.66 13.52 -1.56
N SER A 651 -22.41 12.61 -2.16
CA SER A 651 -23.73 12.91 -2.70
C SER A 651 -24.82 12.45 -1.75
N VAL A 652 -25.89 13.23 -1.71
CA VAL A 652 -27.07 12.93 -0.90
C VAL A 652 -28.30 13.04 -1.78
N GLY A 653 -29.06 11.95 -1.88
CA GLY A 653 -30.34 11.94 -2.59
C GLY A 653 -31.35 12.87 -1.92
N THR A 654 -32.15 13.55 -2.74
CA THR A 654 -33.25 14.41 -2.26
C THR A 654 -34.52 13.59 -2.03
N ALA A 655 -35.35 13.98 -1.05
CA ALA A 655 -36.59 13.25 -0.69
C ALA A 655 -37.59 13.12 -1.87
N ASN A 656 -37.51 14.00 -2.87
CA ASN A 656 -38.44 14.08 -4.01
C ASN A 656 -37.89 13.49 -5.33
N ARG A 657 -36.90 12.56 -5.28
CA ARG A 657 -36.28 11.95 -6.49
C ARG A 657 -35.66 12.95 -7.48
N GLY A 658 -35.21 14.10 -7.00
CA GLY A 658 -34.40 15.04 -7.78
C GLY A 658 -32.92 14.60 -7.85
N PRO A 659 -32.08 15.30 -8.64
CA PRO A 659 -30.65 15.00 -8.74
C PRO A 659 -29.98 15.05 -7.36
N GLU A 660 -28.95 14.23 -7.15
CA GLU A 660 -28.25 14.19 -5.87
C GLU A 660 -27.58 15.54 -5.58
N GLN A 661 -27.61 15.94 -4.32
CA GLN A 661 -26.97 17.16 -3.84
C GLN A 661 -25.52 16.86 -3.48
N LEU A 662 -24.60 17.67 -4.01
CA LEU A 662 -23.18 17.61 -3.65
C LEU A 662 -22.94 18.29 -2.31
N VAL A 663 -22.46 17.53 -1.34
CA VAL A 663 -22.00 18.04 -0.04
C VAL A 663 -20.48 17.84 0.06
N VAL A 664 -19.76 18.91 0.38
CA VAL A 664 -18.31 18.87 0.59
C VAL A 664 -17.99 19.09 2.07
N PHE A 665 -17.43 18.08 2.71
CA PHE A 665 -16.87 18.19 4.05
C PHE A 665 -15.46 18.77 3.96
N VAL A 666 -15.08 19.59 4.93
CA VAL A 666 -13.79 20.30 4.96
C VAL A 666 -13.19 20.23 6.34
N VAL A 667 -11.91 19.89 6.41
CA VAL A 667 -11.06 20.15 7.58
C VAL A 667 -10.14 21.33 7.24
N LEU A 668 -10.03 22.30 8.15
CA LEU A 668 -9.15 23.45 7.98
C LEU A 668 -7.78 23.18 8.60
N LYS A 669 -6.75 23.87 8.08
CA LYS A 669 -5.42 23.90 8.72
C LYS A 669 -5.50 24.57 10.09
N GLU A 670 -4.66 24.13 11.02
CA GLU A 670 -4.57 24.73 12.34
C GLU A 670 -4.25 26.24 12.25
N GLY A 671 -4.95 27.06 13.04
CA GLY A 671 -4.81 28.52 13.02
C GLY A 671 -5.57 29.24 11.90
N TYR A 672 -6.15 28.52 10.94
CA TYR A 672 -7.01 29.11 9.91
C TYR A 672 -8.49 29.06 10.30
N ASN A 673 -9.23 30.10 9.92
CA ASN A 673 -10.68 30.16 10.05
C ASN A 673 -11.31 30.50 8.70
N SER A 674 -12.38 29.82 8.35
CA SER A 674 -13.21 30.13 7.19
C SER A 674 -14.67 29.78 7.51
N ASN A 675 -15.61 30.30 6.72
CA ASN A 675 -17.01 29.96 6.87
C ASN A 675 -17.50 29.12 5.69
N ALA A 676 -18.52 28.29 5.96
CA ALA A 676 -19.02 27.32 5.00
C ALA A 676 -19.54 27.96 3.70
N GLU A 677 -20.21 29.11 3.76
CA GLU A 677 -20.76 29.78 2.57
C GLU A 677 -19.66 30.36 1.67
N THR A 678 -18.61 30.94 2.25
CA THR A 678 -17.43 31.40 1.50
C THR A 678 -16.76 30.24 0.78
N LEU A 679 -16.53 29.11 1.48
CA LEU A 679 -15.93 27.92 0.87
C LEU A 679 -16.84 27.31 -0.20
N LYS A 680 -18.16 27.29 0.02
CA LYS A 680 -19.13 26.80 -0.96
C LYS A 680 -19.06 27.59 -2.28
N LEU A 681 -18.92 28.92 -2.19
CA LEU A 681 -18.74 29.77 -3.38
C LEU A 681 -17.40 29.48 -4.07
N LYS A 682 -16.29 29.39 -3.32
CA LYS A 682 -14.96 29.08 -3.86
C LYS A 682 -14.93 27.70 -4.52
N PHE A 683 -15.48 26.68 -3.87
CA PHE A 683 -15.56 25.33 -4.40
C PHE A 683 -16.47 25.24 -5.61
N THR A 684 -17.66 25.86 -5.58
CA THR A 684 -18.54 25.88 -6.75
C THR A 684 -17.82 26.50 -7.94
N LYS A 685 -17.17 27.65 -7.75
CA LYS A 685 -16.38 28.29 -8.82
C LYS A 685 -15.24 27.40 -9.30
N ALA A 686 -14.46 26.82 -8.39
CA ALA A 686 -13.33 25.96 -8.74
C ALA A 686 -13.78 24.71 -9.50
N ILE A 687 -14.83 24.03 -9.04
CA ILE A 687 -15.40 22.85 -9.69
C ILE A 687 -15.96 23.22 -11.07
N GLN A 688 -16.66 24.35 -11.20
CA GLN A 688 -17.21 24.78 -12.49
C GLN A 688 -16.12 25.13 -13.50
N SER A 689 -15.03 25.75 -13.06
CA SER A 689 -13.90 26.09 -13.93
C SER A 689 -13.01 24.90 -14.28
N ASN A 690 -12.88 23.91 -13.40
CA ASN A 690 -11.89 22.82 -13.55
C ASN A 690 -12.50 21.44 -13.87
N LEU A 691 -13.78 21.22 -13.60
CA LEU A 691 -14.45 19.92 -13.82
C LEU A 691 -15.64 20.07 -14.77
N ASN A 692 -16.72 20.71 -14.33
CA ASN A 692 -17.94 20.82 -15.13
C ASN A 692 -18.77 22.05 -14.72
N PRO A 693 -19.14 22.95 -15.66
CA PRO A 693 -19.87 24.17 -15.36
C PRO A 693 -21.27 23.95 -14.76
N LEU A 694 -21.84 22.75 -14.93
CA LEU A 694 -23.16 22.39 -14.38
C LEU A 694 -23.10 21.92 -12.93
N PHE A 695 -21.92 21.59 -12.40
CA PHE A 695 -21.79 21.16 -11.02
C PHE A 695 -21.97 22.34 -10.07
N LYS A 696 -22.64 22.07 -8.95
CA LYS A 696 -22.88 23.04 -7.90
C LYS A 696 -22.74 22.39 -6.54
N VAL A 697 -21.92 22.99 -5.67
CA VAL A 697 -21.84 22.57 -4.28
C VAL A 697 -23.12 23.01 -3.58
N SER A 698 -23.89 22.04 -3.10
CA SER A 698 -25.15 22.31 -2.41
C SER A 698 -24.89 22.76 -0.97
N LEU A 699 -23.94 22.10 -0.30
CA LEU A 699 -23.58 22.40 1.07
C LEU A 699 -22.08 22.19 1.31
N VAL A 700 -21.48 23.03 2.15
CA VAL A 700 -20.16 22.79 2.73
C VAL A 700 -20.31 22.58 4.22
N LYS A 701 -19.62 21.57 4.75
CA LYS A 701 -19.59 21.29 6.18
C LYS A 701 -18.18 21.28 6.71
N ILE A 702 -17.86 22.26 7.54
CA ILE A 702 -16.56 22.32 8.23
C ILE A 702 -16.63 21.39 9.44
N VAL A 703 -15.68 20.47 9.53
CA VAL A 703 -15.54 19.50 10.62
C VAL A 703 -14.12 19.53 11.16
N ALA A 704 -13.94 19.13 12.42
CA ALA A 704 -12.62 19.07 13.04
C ALA A 704 -11.74 17.98 12.40
N GLU A 705 -12.32 16.84 12.04
CA GLU A 705 -11.66 15.72 11.39
C GLU A 705 -12.67 14.86 10.61
N PHE A 706 -12.18 14.05 9.67
CA PHE A 706 -13.01 13.09 8.95
C PHE A 706 -13.13 11.75 9.68
N PRO A 707 -14.31 11.10 9.71
CA PRO A 707 -14.42 9.71 10.11
C PRO A 707 -13.59 8.84 9.16
N ARG A 708 -12.61 8.12 9.72
CA ARG A 708 -11.72 7.24 8.97
C ARG A 708 -11.79 5.81 9.49
N THR A 709 -11.48 4.86 8.62
CA THR A 709 -11.12 3.51 9.03
C THR A 709 -9.81 3.59 9.82
N SER A 710 -9.50 2.53 10.55
CA SER A 710 -8.18 2.35 11.15
C SER A 710 -7.05 2.19 10.11
N SER A 711 -7.36 2.02 8.82
CA SER A 711 -6.42 2.11 7.67
C SER A 711 -6.34 3.53 7.10
N ASN A 712 -6.86 4.50 7.83
CA ASN A 712 -6.93 5.91 7.46
C ASN A 712 -7.82 6.24 6.25
N LYS A 713 -8.58 5.29 5.72
CA LYS A 713 -9.51 5.52 4.60
C LYS A 713 -10.73 6.30 5.07
N ILE A 714 -11.14 7.32 4.30
CA ILE A 714 -12.34 8.12 4.62
C ILE A 714 -13.61 7.26 4.55
N LEU A 715 -14.40 7.25 5.62
CA LEU A 715 -15.69 6.55 5.71
C LEU A 715 -16.82 7.41 5.13
N ARG A 716 -16.83 7.59 3.80
CA ARG A 716 -17.84 8.41 3.09
C ARG A 716 -19.28 7.99 3.35
N ARG A 717 -19.53 6.69 3.58
CA ARG A 717 -20.85 6.21 4.01
C ARG A 717 -21.33 6.87 5.29
N VAL A 718 -20.47 7.00 6.30
CA VAL A 718 -20.84 7.62 7.59
C VAL A 718 -21.19 9.10 7.38
N MET A 719 -20.42 9.80 6.56
CA MET A 719 -20.69 11.18 6.16
C MET A 719 -22.04 11.30 5.40
N ARG A 720 -22.31 10.40 4.44
CA ARG A 720 -23.60 10.33 3.73
C ARG A 720 -24.77 10.09 4.70
N ASP A 721 -24.62 9.13 5.62
CA ASP A 721 -25.66 8.78 6.59
C ASP A 721 -25.90 9.90 7.62
N GLN A 722 -24.85 10.64 7.98
CA GLN A 722 -24.96 11.85 8.79
C GLN A 722 -25.73 12.93 8.04
N MET A 723 -25.35 13.23 6.79
CA MET A 723 -26.03 14.25 6.00
C MET A 723 -27.48 13.90 5.69
N LYS A 724 -27.77 12.64 5.37
CA LYS A 724 -29.14 12.15 5.17
C LYS A 724 -30.00 12.42 6.40
N ARG A 725 -29.48 12.15 7.59
CA ARG A 725 -30.19 12.44 8.85
C ARG A 725 -30.42 13.93 9.04
N GLU A 726 -29.38 14.75 8.93
CA GLU A 726 -29.47 16.21 9.12
C GLU A 726 -30.43 16.88 8.13
N LEU A 727 -30.33 16.54 6.84
CA LEU A 727 -31.23 17.05 5.81
C LEU A 727 -32.66 16.54 5.98
N SER A 728 -32.86 15.31 6.47
CA SER A 728 -34.20 14.79 6.79
C SER A 728 -34.86 15.54 7.95
N VAL A 729 -34.07 15.94 8.97
CA VAL A 729 -34.56 16.73 10.10
C VAL A 729 -34.90 18.15 9.66
N GLN A 730 -34.06 18.77 8.83
CA GLN A 730 -34.34 20.09 8.25
C GLN A 730 -35.54 20.11 7.29
N SER A 731 -35.86 18.99 6.64
CA SER A 731 -37.06 18.89 5.77
C SER A 731 -38.38 18.67 6.52
N ARG A 732 -38.31 18.33 7.82
CA ARG A 732 -39.46 18.09 8.71
C ARG A 732 -39.76 19.27 9.63
N LEU A 733 -38.81 20.20 9.74
CA LEU A 733 -38.96 21.53 10.33
C LEU A 733 -39.40 22.50 9.22
#